data_AF-A0A5M6DBI3-F1
#
_entry.id   AF-A0A5M6DBI3-F1
#
_cell.length_a   1.000
_cell.length_b   1.000
_cell.length_c   1.000
_cell.angle_alpha   90.00
_cell.angle_beta   90.00
_cell.angle_gamma   90.00
#
_symmetry.space_group_name_H-M   'P 1'
#
loop_
_entity.id
_entity.type
_entity.pdbx_description
1 polymer ?
#
loop_
_entity_poly.entity_id
_entity_poly.type
_entity_poly.pdbx_seq_one_letter_code
_entity_poly.pdbx_strand_id
1 'polypeptide(L)'
;MMTLFRKEFFDALRWVPLGAIAAAVLVWINLPTQLYTAAGADQTFVTQLGLAAALIAFALGLLQSLPDTRTESRGYLLHRTLTPANIFWAKVGAGLVAYAASLIIPVALAAVYLESKGLETLPTSAEQLVPFLCYSLLVFLLHPMAICIANRDARWLGTRVLPMVLLVAALFSVAVAIQSRFRWNDVGVLLLVYVGLIWLVLDASRHTFAVESFLPPASARRRYRFSLTSLLLLSSLVLVGVVVVTVVQSFPVPVQDFRQYRFAMDREGNWQQLQLDRSRSNWNSVDYALRSPQGSTEFEPLDDDWRGAPMTALADVTLPEGIAVSPFVYAGTFASGSDGSANAMVIHHDRVLAYVSGMGLSKVVTPDGVFDTAADATGRFRKVVFPTSFGGDLVEQYAQRTNPLIADADGVYQLDVNGWSIRQILDTPIDGLGLLFSKDSASVSLWTRTGDTLNQYRVSALSGEPQPPMLDDPSLYQLPVMTLDLVASYPISPVLPEEQIQVMQSPDGTHAVARLNLRTNAVRYRTLEPSAVTELDAVQLPANEYGNPEDAAVAWGIPPALSSVTAALAHFRRWDQTSDLDSTKLILYISLHAILAALVAYWLASSRGLGRTGRVGWTLLALLLGFGTLLAMIATFPKPVRVACPRCNQPRRVDLENCEHCGKPWEHPAPEGIEIFSDAIPQTAQRSETVS
;
A
#
# COMPACT_ATOMS: atom_id res chain seq x y z
N MET A 1 32.79 -16.54 19.97
CA MET A 1 31.53 -15.92 19.46
C MET A 1 30.44 -15.89 20.53
N MET A 2 30.10 -17.04 21.15
CA MET A 2 29.06 -17.10 22.20
C MET A 2 29.28 -16.16 23.39
N THR A 3 30.53 -16.03 23.87
CA THR A 3 30.89 -15.09 24.96
C THR A 3 30.57 -13.64 24.61
N LEU A 4 30.83 -13.23 23.36
CA LEU A 4 30.52 -11.89 22.88
C LEU A 4 29.01 -11.69 22.76
N PHE A 5 28.30 -12.64 22.14
CA PHE A 5 26.84 -12.59 22.03
C PHE A 5 26.18 -12.44 23.40
N ARG A 6 26.59 -13.24 24.39
CA ARG A 6 26.07 -13.17 25.76
C ARG A 6 26.25 -11.78 26.38
N LYS A 7 27.41 -11.15 26.17
CA LYS A 7 27.67 -9.78 26.63
C LYS A 7 26.72 -8.78 25.96
N GLU A 8 26.70 -8.74 24.63
CA GLU A 8 25.86 -7.80 23.89
C GLU A 8 24.36 -8.02 24.16
N PHE A 9 23.96 -9.26 24.46
CA PHE A 9 22.61 -9.61 24.90
C PHE A 9 22.27 -8.99 26.25
N PHE A 10 23.11 -9.13 27.28
CA PHE A 10 22.84 -8.49 28.58
C PHE A 10 22.82 -6.95 28.49
N ASP A 11 23.68 -6.38 27.65
CA ASP A 11 23.70 -4.93 27.40
C ASP A 11 22.43 -4.43 26.69
N ALA A 12 21.78 -5.28 25.88
CA ALA A 12 20.48 -4.99 25.27
C ALA A 12 19.31 -5.28 26.21
N LEU A 13 19.41 -6.35 27.00
CA LEU A 13 18.35 -6.85 27.89
C LEU A 13 17.89 -5.81 28.90
N ARG A 14 18.80 -4.95 29.38
CA ARG A 14 18.46 -3.84 30.29
C ARG A 14 17.44 -2.84 29.72
N TRP A 15 17.28 -2.78 28.39
CA TRP A 15 16.33 -1.89 27.71
C TRP A 15 15.00 -2.56 27.37
N VAL A 16 14.92 -3.89 27.51
CA VAL A 16 13.70 -4.66 27.22
C VAL A 16 12.49 -4.19 28.04
N PRO A 17 12.59 -3.88 29.34
CA PRO A 17 11.44 -3.38 30.09
C PRO A 17 10.84 -2.09 29.51
N LEU A 18 11.69 -1.15 29.06
CA LEU A 18 11.23 0.10 28.47
C LEU A 18 10.54 -0.15 27.12
N GLY A 19 11.10 -1.02 26.29
CA GLY A 19 10.48 -1.43 25.03
C GLY A 19 9.14 -2.14 25.25
N ALA A 20 9.06 -3.03 26.24
CA ALA A 20 7.84 -3.72 26.61
C ALA A 20 6.74 -2.76 27.10
N ILE A 21 7.10 -1.73 27.88
CA ILE A 21 6.14 -0.70 28.31
C ILE A 21 5.62 0.09 27.10
N ALA A 22 6.50 0.53 26.20
CA ALA A 22 6.10 1.28 25.00
C ALA A 22 5.15 0.44 24.10
N ALA A 23 5.49 -0.83 23.88
CA ALA A 23 4.65 -1.75 23.13
C ALA A 23 3.32 -2.04 23.86
N ALA A 24 3.33 -2.22 25.18
CA ALA A 24 2.10 -2.43 25.98
C ALA A 24 1.15 -1.23 25.91
N VAL A 25 1.67 0.00 25.95
CA VAL A 25 0.85 1.22 25.81
C VAL A 25 0.22 1.29 24.43
N LEU A 26 0.96 1.02 23.35
CA LEU A 26 0.37 1.02 22.01
C LEU A 26 -0.59 -0.15 21.81
N VAL A 27 -0.31 -1.34 22.35
CA VAL A 27 -1.29 -2.44 22.36
C VAL A 27 -2.58 -1.96 23.02
N TRP A 28 -2.49 -1.40 24.24
CA TRP A 28 -3.65 -0.94 25.01
C TRP A 28 -4.51 0.08 24.27
N ILE A 29 -3.89 1.09 23.65
CA ILE A 29 -4.61 2.14 22.89
C ILE A 29 -5.31 1.57 21.65
N ASN A 30 -4.78 0.49 21.07
CA ASN A 30 -5.29 -0.12 19.85
C ASN A 30 -6.14 -1.37 20.10
N LEU A 31 -6.43 -1.72 21.36
CA LEU A 31 -7.36 -2.80 21.65
C LEU A 31 -8.76 -2.39 21.16
N PRO A 32 -9.41 -3.20 20.30
CA PRO A 32 -10.69 -2.81 19.73
C PRO A 32 -11.78 -2.82 20.79
N THR A 33 -12.55 -1.74 20.86
CA THR A 33 -13.73 -1.64 21.73
C THR A 33 -15.04 -1.62 20.96
N GLN A 34 -14.97 -1.45 19.63
CA GLN A 34 -16.11 -1.39 18.73
C GLN A 34 -15.97 -2.42 17.62
N LEU A 35 -17.11 -2.82 17.05
CA LEU A 35 -17.17 -3.86 16.04
C LEU A 35 -16.38 -3.52 14.77
N TYR A 36 -16.53 -2.30 14.25
CA TYR A 36 -15.80 -1.89 13.04
C TYR A 36 -14.27 -1.92 13.27
N THR A 37 -13.82 -1.40 14.42
CA THR A 37 -12.40 -1.46 14.80
C THR A 37 -11.92 -2.88 15.10
N ALA A 38 -12.79 -3.77 15.56
CA ALA A 38 -12.47 -5.17 15.81
C ALA A 38 -12.22 -5.93 14.50
N ALA A 39 -13.09 -5.76 13.50
CA ALA A 39 -12.93 -6.42 12.21
C ALA A 39 -11.63 -5.98 11.49
N GLY A 40 -11.23 -4.70 11.63
CA GLY A 40 -9.98 -4.15 11.09
C GLY A 40 -8.82 -4.05 12.09
N ALA A 41 -8.81 -4.84 13.16
CA ALA A 41 -7.80 -4.74 14.21
C ALA A 41 -6.39 -5.09 13.69
N ASP A 42 -6.29 -6.04 12.76
CA ASP A 42 -5.06 -6.43 12.08
C ASP A 42 -4.34 -5.24 11.41
N GLN A 43 -5.08 -4.42 10.65
CA GLN A 43 -4.58 -3.20 10.02
C GLN A 43 -4.07 -2.19 11.07
N THR A 44 -4.81 -2.07 12.17
CA THR A 44 -4.48 -1.16 13.26
C THR A 44 -3.20 -1.60 13.97
N PHE A 45 -3.03 -2.90 14.23
CA PHE A 45 -1.80 -3.44 14.81
C PHE A 45 -0.60 -3.28 13.86
N VAL A 46 -0.73 -3.59 12.57
CA VAL A 46 0.37 -3.41 11.60
C VAL A 46 0.86 -1.97 11.57
N THR A 47 -0.05 -1.00 11.58
CA THR A 47 0.32 0.42 11.47
C THR A 47 0.80 1.00 12.80
N GLN A 48 -0.02 0.92 13.85
CA GLN A 48 0.25 1.60 15.12
C GLN A 48 1.23 0.83 15.99
N LEU A 49 1.03 -0.48 16.19
CA LEU A 49 2.00 -1.29 16.95
C LEU A 49 3.31 -1.46 16.16
N GLY A 50 3.23 -1.46 14.82
CA GLY A 50 4.38 -1.36 13.93
C GLY A 50 5.27 -0.13 14.20
N LEU A 51 4.67 1.01 14.56
CA LEU A 51 5.41 2.21 14.94
C LEU A 51 6.19 2.03 16.24
N ALA A 52 5.60 1.46 17.29
CA ALA A 52 6.34 1.13 18.52
C ALA A 52 7.48 0.16 18.24
N ALA A 53 7.20 -0.90 17.48
CA ALA A 53 8.20 -1.86 17.06
C ALA A 53 9.37 -1.17 16.32
N ALA A 54 9.08 -0.23 15.42
CA ALA A 54 10.09 0.56 14.72
C ALA A 54 10.95 1.39 15.67
N LEU A 55 10.33 2.09 16.62
CA LEU A 55 11.02 2.89 17.63
C LEU A 55 11.91 2.02 18.52
N ILE A 56 11.43 0.86 18.95
CA ILE A 56 12.18 -0.08 19.80
C ILE A 56 13.39 -0.62 19.03
N ALA A 57 13.20 -1.12 17.80
CA ALA A 57 14.29 -1.65 16.98
C ALA A 57 15.39 -0.60 16.74
N PHE A 58 14.98 0.62 16.38
CA PHE A 58 15.88 1.74 16.15
C PHE A 58 16.63 2.16 17.44
N ALA A 59 15.90 2.32 18.55
CA ALA A 59 16.48 2.69 19.84
C ALA A 59 17.49 1.65 20.34
N LEU A 60 17.17 0.36 20.23
CA LEU A 60 18.10 -0.73 20.59
C LEU A 60 19.38 -0.68 19.76
N GLY A 61 19.27 -0.44 18.44
CA GLY A 61 20.43 -0.33 17.57
C GLY A 61 21.32 0.87 17.91
N LEU A 62 20.71 2.02 18.23
CA LEU A 62 21.43 3.21 18.70
C LEU A 62 22.10 2.98 20.05
N LEU A 63 21.36 2.46 21.05
CA LEU A 63 21.87 2.25 22.41
C LEU A 63 23.00 1.23 22.47
N GLN A 64 23.01 0.24 21.55
CA GLN A 64 24.14 -0.69 21.39
C GLN A 64 25.34 -0.10 20.64
N SER A 65 25.16 0.96 19.84
CA SER A 65 26.21 1.51 18.96
C SER A 65 26.83 2.79 19.49
N LEU A 66 26.07 3.65 20.15
CA LEU A 66 26.56 4.94 20.64
C LEU A 66 27.74 4.80 21.62
N PRO A 67 27.75 3.85 22.58
CA PRO A 67 28.92 3.66 23.44
C PRO A 67 30.19 3.30 22.65
N ASP A 68 30.05 2.55 21.56
CA ASP A 68 31.17 2.10 20.73
C ASP A 68 31.76 3.23 19.87
N THR A 69 31.02 4.33 19.68
CA THR A 69 31.54 5.50 18.95
C THR A 69 32.57 6.29 19.76
N ARG A 70 32.68 6.05 21.08
CA ARG A 70 33.67 6.69 21.95
C ARG A 70 35.08 6.16 21.65
N THR A 71 36.05 7.05 21.51
CA THR A 71 37.43 6.71 21.12
C THR A 71 38.07 5.61 21.98
N GLU A 72 37.85 5.64 23.29
CA GLU A 72 38.40 4.65 24.24
C GLU A 72 37.77 3.26 24.07
N SER A 73 36.43 3.19 24.10
CA SER A 73 35.67 1.94 23.92
C SER A 73 35.97 1.32 22.57
N ARG A 74 36.14 2.17 21.56
CA ARG A 74 36.53 1.78 20.21
C ARG A 74 37.92 1.17 20.18
N GLY A 75 38.94 1.83 20.76
CA GLY A 75 40.29 1.28 20.87
C GLY A 75 40.28 -0.11 21.51
N TYR A 76 39.50 -0.29 22.58
CA TYR A 76 39.34 -1.58 23.22
C TYR A 76 38.67 -2.65 22.32
N LEU A 77 37.67 -2.28 21.50
CA LEU A 77 37.08 -3.20 20.52
C LEU A 77 38.10 -3.65 19.47
N LEU A 78 39.02 -2.77 19.07
CA LEU A 78 40.06 -3.05 18.07
C LEU A 78 41.12 -4.04 18.54
N HIS A 79 41.38 -4.11 19.85
CA HIS A 79 42.35 -5.06 20.42
C HIS A 79 41.77 -6.46 20.66
N ARG A 80 40.48 -6.69 20.37
CA ARG A 80 39.88 -8.02 20.51
C ARG A 80 40.32 -8.93 19.36
N THR A 81 40.55 -10.20 19.66
CA THR A 81 40.90 -11.25 18.67
C THR A 81 39.77 -11.62 17.71
N LEU A 82 38.61 -10.98 17.81
CA LEU A 82 37.44 -11.23 16.97
C LEU A 82 37.40 -10.25 15.80
N THR A 83 37.05 -10.73 14.62
CA THR A 83 36.86 -9.86 13.46
C THR A 83 35.70 -8.88 13.70
N PRO A 84 35.77 -7.64 13.19
CA PRO A 84 34.67 -6.66 13.33
C PRO A 84 33.33 -7.17 12.79
N ALA A 85 33.35 -8.01 11.75
CA ALA A 85 32.15 -8.65 11.22
C ALA A 85 31.49 -9.59 12.24
N ASN A 86 32.26 -10.36 13.02
CA ASN A 86 31.72 -11.22 14.07
C ASN A 86 31.11 -10.40 15.21
N ILE A 87 31.68 -9.23 15.50
CA ILE A 87 31.12 -8.30 16.49
C ILE A 87 29.78 -7.73 16.00
N PHE A 88 29.71 -7.30 14.74
CA PHE A 88 28.47 -6.84 14.12
C PHE A 88 27.35 -7.89 14.24
N TRP A 89 27.61 -9.13 13.82
CA TRP A 89 26.60 -10.20 13.88
C TRP A 89 26.20 -10.56 15.31
N ALA A 90 27.13 -10.52 16.27
CA ALA A 90 26.79 -10.69 17.68
C ALA A 90 25.82 -9.60 18.18
N LYS A 91 26.01 -8.34 17.77
CA LYS A 91 25.11 -7.22 18.10
C LYS A 91 23.74 -7.36 17.46
N VAL A 92 23.69 -7.66 16.16
CA VAL A 92 22.41 -7.86 15.45
C VAL A 92 21.63 -9.02 16.06
N GLY A 93 22.28 -10.15 16.33
CA GLY A 93 21.63 -11.29 16.99
C GLY A 93 21.13 -10.96 18.40
N ALA A 94 21.95 -10.31 19.23
CA ALA A 94 21.55 -9.90 20.57
C ALA A 94 20.39 -8.89 20.55
N GLY A 95 20.44 -7.94 19.61
CA GLY A 95 19.40 -6.96 19.37
C GLY A 95 18.08 -7.61 18.95
N LEU A 96 18.12 -8.63 18.09
CA LEU A 96 16.92 -9.37 17.66
C LEU A 96 16.24 -10.08 18.83
N VAL A 97 17.00 -10.75 19.70
CA VAL A 97 16.44 -11.42 20.87
C VAL A 97 15.85 -10.41 21.86
N ALA A 98 16.53 -9.30 22.12
CA ALA A 98 16.01 -8.24 22.99
C ALA A 98 14.76 -7.56 22.40
N TYR A 99 14.74 -7.32 21.10
CA TYR A 99 13.59 -6.80 20.37
C TYR A 99 12.39 -7.75 20.47
N ALA A 100 12.58 -9.03 20.18
CA ALA A 100 11.55 -10.04 20.32
C ALA A 100 11.03 -10.12 21.77
N ALA A 101 11.92 -10.15 22.77
CA ALA A 101 11.53 -10.15 24.18
C ALA A 101 10.72 -8.90 24.58
N SER A 102 10.98 -7.75 23.95
CA SER A 102 10.23 -6.51 24.20
C SER A 102 8.80 -6.59 23.64
N LEU A 103 8.58 -7.34 22.55
CA LEU A 103 7.28 -7.46 21.90
C LEU A 103 6.46 -8.65 22.39
N ILE A 104 7.10 -9.78 22.73
CA ILE A 104 6.42 -11.04 23.06
C ILE A 104 5.39 -10.86 24.18
N ILE A 105 5.74 -10.19 25.28
CA ILE A 105 4.82 -10.06 26.43
C ILE A 105 3.60 -9.20 26.06
N PRO A 106 3.75 -7.96 25.55
CA PRO A 106 2.61 -7.15 25.11
C PRO A 106 1.74 -7.83 24.05
N VAL A 107 2.36 -8.48 23.06
CA VAL A 107 1.63 -9.16 21.97
C VAL A 107 0.91 -10.40 22.48
N ALA A 108 1.51 -11.18 23.39
CA ALA A 108 0.85 -12.32 24.01
C ALA A 108 -0.35 -11.87 24.86
N LEU A 109 -0.23 -10.76 25.60
CA LEU A 109 -1.35 -10.17 26.33
C LEU A 109 -2.45 -9.68 25.37
N ALA A 110 -2.08 -9.09 24.23
CA ALA A 110 -3.03 -8.73 23.17
C ALA A 110 -3.74 -9.97 22.61
N ALA A 111 -3.00 -11.04 22.33
CA ALA A 111 -3.56 -12.30 21.84
C ALA A 111 -4.55 -12.89 22.84
N VAL A 112 -4.17 -12.98 24.12
CA VAL A 112 -5.05 -13.42 25.21
C VAL A 112 -6.28 -12.52 25.32
N TYR A 113 -6.13 -11.20 25.17
CA TYR A 113 -7.26 -10.27 25.18
C TYR A 113 -8.22 -10.52 24.02
N LEU A 114 -7.71 -10.61 22.78
CA LEU A 114 -8.52 -10.85 21.57
C LEU A 114 -9.25 -12.19 21.65
N GLU A 115 -8.59 -13.24 22.14
CA GLU A 115 -9.23 -14.55 22.38
C GLU A 115 -10.23 -14.51 23.53
N SER A 116 -9.94 -13.77 24.60
CA SER A 116 -10.86 -13.63 25.74
C SER A 116 -12.13 -12.88 25.39
N LYS A 117 -12.04 -11.91 24.47
CA LYS A 117 -13.22 -11.29 23.86
C LYS A 117 -13.92 -12.27 22.96
N GLY A 118 -13.14 -12.93 22.09
CA GLY A 118 -13.56 -14.01 21.22
C GLY A 118 -14.69 -13.59 20.27
N LEU A 119 -15.03 -14.50 19.37
CA LEU A 119 -16.09 -14.30 18.37
C LEU A 119 -17.42 -13.88 18.99
N GLU A 120 -17.74 -14.39 20.18
CA GLU A 120 -19.01 -14.15 20.88
C GLU A 120 -19.22 -12.69 21.29
N THR A 121 -18.15 -11.93 21.57
CA THR A 121 -18.29 -10.52 21.98
C THR A 121 -17.96 -9.57 20.83
N LEU A 122 -16.89 -9.82 20.10
CA LEU A 122 -16.39 -8.99 19.01
C LEU A 122 -15.81 -9.88 17.91
N PRO A 123 -15.72 -9.43 16.65
CA PRO A 123 -15.02 -10.17 15.60
C PRO A 123 -13.50 -10.07 15.80
N THR A 124 -12.99 -10.72 16.86
CA THR A 124 -11.59 -10.72 17.24
C THR A 124 -11.05 -12.13 17.40
N SER A 125 -9.81 -12.33 16.96
CA SER A 125 -9.03 -13.55 17.16
C SER A 125 -7.55 -13.21 17.30
N ALA A 126 -6.76 -14.07 17.93
CA ALA A 126 -5.31 -13.90 17.98
C ALA A 126 -4.66 -13.93 16.59
N GLU A 127 -5.32 -14.52 15.59
CA GLU A 127 -4.84 -14.56 14.21
C GLU A 127 -4.67 -13.16 13.59
N GLN A 128 -5.43 -12.17 14.06
CA GLN A 128 -5.28 -10.77 13.64
C GLN A 128 -3.90 -10.19 13.95
N LEU A 129 -3.12 -10.80 14.86
CA LEU A 129 -1.75 -10.38 15.17
C LEU A 129 -0.70 -10.98 14.23
N VAL A 130 -1.03 -12.00 13.43
CA VAL A 130 -0.12 -12.66 12.49
C VAL A 130 0.49 -11.67 11.49
N PRO A 131 -0.29 -10.83 10.76
CA PRO A 131 0.29 -9.83 9.86
C PRO A 131 1.27 -8.89 10.57
N PHE A 132 0.95 -8.45 11.80
CA PHE A 132 1.87 -7.64 12.59
C PHE A 132 3.15 -8.41 12.97
N LEU A 133 3.06 -9.67 13.38
CA LEU A 133 4.23 -10.48 13.73
C LEU A 133 5.17 -10.64 12.52
N CYS A 134 4.62 -10.94 11.34
CA CYS A 134 5.39 -11.01 10.09
C CYS A 134 6.02 -9.66 9.74
N TYR A 135 5.25 -8.58 9.84
CA TYR A 135 5.72 -7.21 9.61
C TYR A 135 6.83 -6.81 10.60
N SER A 136 6.74 -7.22 11.86
CA SER A 136 7.70 -6.87 12.91
C SER A 136 9.12 -7.39 12.64
N LEU A 137 9.25 -8.50 11.90
CA LEU A 137 10.54 -9.04 11.45
C LEU A 137 11.21 -8.13 10.42
N LEU A 138 10.44 -7.52 9.51
CA LEU A 138 10.95 -6.53 8.58
C LEU A 138 11.29 -5.22 9.29
N VAL A 139 10.44 -4.79 10.22
CA VAL A 139 10.66 -3.59 11.04
C VAL A 139 11.97 -3.68 11.83
N PHE A 140 12.36 -4.88 12.27
CA PHE A 140 13.64 -5.10 12.95
C PHE A 140 14.85 -4.63 12.13
N LEU A 141 14.78 -4.53 10.79
CA LEU A 141 15.86 -3.96 9.98
C LEU A 141 16.26 -2.52 10.37
N LEU A 142 15.40 -1.80 11.08
CA LEU A 142 15.76 -0.48 11.65
C LEU A 142 16.87 -0.58 12.70
N HIS A 143 17.06 -1.74 13.33
CA HIS A 143 18.15 -2.02 14.25
C HIS A 143 19.54 -1.97 13.56
N PRO A 144 19.87 -2.83 12.58
CA PRO A 144 21.13 -2.73 11.86
C PRO A 144 21.25 -1.39 11.11
N MET A 145 20.14 -0.77 10.71
CA MET A 145 20.16 0.57 10.13
C MET A 145 20.65 1.63 11.13
N ALA A 146 20.18 1.59 12.37
CA ALA A 146 20.67 2.47 13.44
C ALA A 146 22.18 2.25 13.71
N ILE A 147 22.66 1.01 13.65
CA ILE A 147 24.11 0.71 13.71
C ILE A 147 24.86 1.38 12.55
N CYS A 148 24.32 1.32 11.33
CA CYS A 148 24.89 2.01 10.17
C CYS A 148 24.96 3.53 10.40
N ILE A 149 23.85 4.15 10.83
CA ILE A 149 23.77 5.59 11.07
C ILE A 149 24.79 6.04 12.13
N ALA A 150 24.94 5.28 13.22
CA ALA A 150 25.86 5.60 14.31
C ALA A 150 27.34 5.47 13.90
N ASN A 151 27.68 4.51 13.05
CA ASN A 151 29.06 4.21 12.68
C ASN A 151 29.52 4.86 11.37
N ARG A 152 28.62 5.48 10.62
CA ARG A 152 28.94 6.08 9.33
C ARG A 152 29.70 7.38 9.48
N ASP A 153 30.84 7.47 8.79
CA ASP A 153 31.64 8.68 8.70
C ASP A 153 31.04 9.69 7.70
N ALA A 154 29.99 10.37 8.14
CA ALA A 154 29.44 11.53 7.44
C ALA A 154 29.50 12.77 8.34
N ARG A 155 29.83 13.93 7.76
CA ARG A 155 29.94 15.19 8.51
C ARG A 155 28.58 15.78 8.88
N TRP A 156 27.57 15.57 8.04
CA TRP A 156 26.23 16.13 8.22
C TRP A 156 25.26 15.06 8.68
N LEU A 157 24.47 15.37 9.71
CA LEU A 157 23.48 14.45 10.29
C LEU A 157 22.48 13.96 9.24
N GLY A 158 21.99 14.84 8.37
CA GLY A 158 21.01 14.45 7.36
C GLY A 158 21.54 13.41 6.37
N THR A 159 22.83 13.50 5.99
CA THR A 159 23.45 12.43 5.20
C THR A 159 23.56 11.16 6.01
N ARG A 160 23.89 11.20 7.32
CA ARG A 160 23.97 9.99 8.16
C ARG A 160 22.66 9.22 8.21
N VAL A 161 21.53 9.92 8.37
CA VAL A 161 20.20 9.30 8.47
C VAL A 161 19.60 8.90 7.12
N LEU A 162 20.16 9.37 6.00
CA LEU A 162 19.63 9.11 4.66
C LEU A 162 19.33 7.63 4.36
N PRO A 163 20.19 6.63 4.70
CA PRO A 163 19.88 5.20 4.51
C PRO A 163 18.53 4.75 5.10
N MET A 164 18.05 5.41 6.15
CA MET A 164 16.78 5.10 6.80
C MET A 164 15.57 5.38 5.90
N VAL A 165 15.68 6.34 4.97
CA VAL A 165 14.55 6.77 4.14
C VAL A 165 14.03 5.63 3.26
N LEU A 166 14.93 4.87 2.61
CA LEU A 166 14.52 3.71 1.82
C LEU A 166 13.80 2.68 2.68
N LEU A 167 14.35 2.39 3.86
CA LEU A 167 13.80 1.37 4.74
C LEU A 167 12.42 1.77 5.27
N VAL A 168 12.23 3.03 5.69
CA VAL A 168 10.93 3.53 6.16
C VAL A 168 9.89 3.49 5.04
N ALA A 169 10.24 3.91 3.82
CA ALA A 169 9.33 3.83 2.69
C ALA A 169 8.97 2.38 2.32
N ALA A 170 9.95 1.46 2.38
CA ALA A 170 9.71 0.04 2.16
C ALA A 170 8.79 -0.57 3.22
N LEU A 171 8.95 -0.20 4.50
CA LEU A 171 8.05 -0.62 5.56
C LEU A 171 6.63 -0.08 5.36
N PHE A 172 6.50 1.20 4.98
CA PHE A 172 5.21 1.77 4.64
C PHE A 172 4.54 1.07 3.45
N SER A 173 5.30 0.71 2.41
CA SER A 173 4.74 -0.05 1.28
C SER A 173 4.29 -1.46 1.68
N VAL A 174 4.94 -2.14 2.63
CA VAL A 174 4.40 -3.41 3.18
C VAL A 174 3.08 -3.15 3.90
N ALA A 175 3.02 -2.12 4.75
CA ALA A 175 1.81 -1.82 5.50
C ALA A 175 0.62 -1.53 4.56
N VAL A 176 0.84 -0.72 3.51
CA VAL A 176 -0.17 -0.48 2.46
C VAL A 176 -0.48 -1.75 1.66
N ALA A 177 0.51 -2.60 1.37
CA ALA A 177 0.28 -3.85 0.65
C ALA A 177 -0.60 -4.83 1.44
N ILE A 178 -0.42 -4.91 2.77
CA ILE A 178 -1.27 -5.69 3.67
C ILE A 178 -2.71 -5.14 3.65
N GLN A 179 -2.88 -3.82 3.60
CA GLN A 179 -4.20 -3.17 3.57
C GLN A 179 -4.94 -3.31 2.23
N SER A 180 -4.21 -3.23 1.12
CA SER A 180 -4.77 -3.15 -0.24
C SER A 180 -5.25 -4.50 -0.78
N ARG A 181 -5.29 -5.56 0.06
CA ARG A 181 -5.76 -6.89 -0.33
C ARG A 181 -5.11 -7.35 -1.65
N PHE A 182 -3.78 -7.28 -1.72
CA PHE A 182 -2.98 -7.72 -2.86
C PHE A 182 -3.26 -9.17 -3.33
N ARG A 183 -3.07 -9.44 -4.62
CA ARG A 183 -3.19 -10.81 -5.15
C ARG A 183 -1.91 -11.60 -4.81
N TRP A 184 -2.03 -12.93 -4.66
CA TRP A 184 -0.89 -13.82 -4.36
C TRP A 184 0.32 -13.65 -5.30
N ASN A 185 0.06 -13.37 -6.58
CA ASN A 185 1.12 -13.15 -7.58
C ASN A 185 2.01 -11.95 -7.23
N ASP A 186 1.44 -10.93 -6.60
CA ASP A 186 2.17 -9.72 -6.24
C ASP A 186 2.97 -9.91 -4.94
N VAL A 187 2.50 -10.79 -4.04
CA VAL A 187 3.23 -11.17 -2.82
C VAL A 187 4.60 -11.75 -3.17
N GLY A 188 4.70 -12.56 -4.23
CA GLY A 188 5.97 -13.14 -4.68
C GLY A 188 6.98 -12.08 -5.13
N VAL A 189 6.54 -11.09 -5.91
CA VAL A 189 7.40 -9.98 -6.37
C VAL A 189 7.85 -9.13 -5.19
N LEU A 190 6.92 -8.79 -4.29
CA LEU A 190 7.21 -8.03 -3.08
C LEU A 190 8.23 -8.77 -2.21
N LEU A 191 8.06 -10.07 -1.99
CA LEU A 191 8.98 -10.87 -1.18
C LEU A 191 10.40 -10.87 -1.75
N LEU A 192 10.56 -10.99 -3.07
CA LEU A 192 11.88 -10.89 -3.72
C LEU A 192 12.53 -9.52 -3.50
N VAL A 193 11.76 -8.44 -3.64
CA VAL A 193 12.23 -7.07 -3.38
C VAL A 193 12.69 -6.92 -1.92
N TYR A 194 11.92 -7.46 -0.96
CA TYR A 194 12.27 -7.39 0.46
C TYR A 194 13.48 -8.25 0.82
N VAL A 195 13.66 -9.43 0.23
CA VAL A 195 14.89 -10.23 0.41
C VAL A 195 16.11 -9.45 -0.06
N GLY A 196 16.02 -8.81 -1.23
CA GLY A 196 17.07 -7.93 -1.73
C GLY A 196 17.36 -6.75 -0.79
N LEU A 197 16.32 -6.13 -0.23
CA LEU A 197 16.45 -5.04 0.74
C LEU A 197 17.09 -5.50 2.06
N ILE A 198 16.67 -6.64 2.61
CA ILE A 198 17.25 -7.24 3.83
C ILE A 198 18.76 -7.43 3.62
N TRP A 199 19.15 -8.06 2.52
CA TRP A 199 20.55 -8.28 2.18
C TRP A 199 21.33 -6.96 2.06
N LEU A 200 20.75 -5.99 1.34
CA LEU A 200 21.37 -4.67 1.12
C LEU A 200 21.61 -3.92 2.43
N VAL A 201 20.61 -3.87 3.32
CA VAL A 201 20.71 -3.22 4.63
C VAL A 201 21.75 -3.91 5.50
N LEU A 202 21.70 -5.25 5.61
CA LEU A 202 22.64 -5.99 6.45
C LEU A 202 24.09 -5.86 5.97
N ASP A 203 24.37 -5.96 4.67
CA ASP A 203 25.73 -5.80 4.14
C ASP A 203 26.23 -4.36 4.25
N ALA A 204 25.38 -3.36 3.98
CA ALA A 204 25.75 -1.95 4.13
C ALA A 204 26.04 -1.58 5.59
N SER A 205 25.20 -2.02 6.54
CA SER A 205 25.41 -1.82 7.97
C SER A 205 26.66 -2.53 8.46
N ARG A 206 26.88 -3.79 8.03
CA ARG A 206 28.10 -4.53 8.33
C ARG A 206 29.34 -3.80 7.80
N HIS A 207 29.31 -3.33 6.56
CA HIS A 207 30.42 -2.61 5.95
C HIS A 207 30.73 -1.33 6.73
N THR A 208 29.71 -0.55 7.05
CA THR A 208 29.85 0.70 7.80
C THR A 208 30.47 0.44 9.17
N PHE A 209 29.97 -0.57 9.88
CA PHE A 209 30.52 -0.97 11.18
C PHE A 209 31.96 -1.51 11.08
N ALA A 210 32.25 -2.37 10.10
CA ALA A 210 33.51 -3.10 10.01
C ALA A 210 34.64 -2.35 9.29
N VAL A 211 34.34 -1.32 8.49
CA VAL A 211 35.32 -0.62 7.65
C VAL A 211 35.30 0.88 7.87
N GLU A 212 34.14 1.53 7.77
CA GLU A 212 34.07 3.01 7.82
C GLU A 212 34.24 3.58 9.21
N SER A 213 33.90 2.79 10.22
CA SER A 213 34.04 3.20 11.59
C SER A 213 35.53 3.54 11.86
N PHE A 214 36.48 2.81 11.29
CA PHE A 214 37.91 3.01 11.51
C PHE A 214 38.33 4.35 10.89
N LEU A 215 39.03 5.21 11.65
CA LEU A 215 39.74 6.37 11.09
C LEU A 215 40.74 5.81 10.06
N PRO A 216 40.46 5.88 8.74
CA PRO A 216 41.44 5.40 7.79
C PRO A 216 42.66 6.32 7.90
N PRO A 217 43.90 5.83 7.72
CA PRO A 217 45.00 6.75 7.46
C PRO A 217 44.58 7.65 6.29
N ALA A 218 44.89 8.95 6.35
CA ALA A 218 44.41 9.95 5.40
C ALA A 218 44.70 9.58 3.92
N SER A 219 45.66 8.68 3.68
CA SER A 219 46.09 8.16 2.40
C SER A 219 45.37 6.89 1.91
N ALA A 220 44.55 6.23 2.72
CA ALA A 220 43.86 5.00 2.31
C ALA A 220 42.83 5.31 1.22
N ARG A 221 43.01 4.73 0.02
CA ARG A 221 41.97 4.72 -1.02
C ARG A 221 40.70 4.10 -0.44
N ARG A 222 39.70 4.93 -0.11
CA ARG A 222 38.37 4.47 0.31
C ARG A 222 37.78 3.61 -0.80
N ARG A 223 37.78 2.29 -0.61
CA ARG A 223 36.97 1.39 -1.43
C ARG A 223 35.54 1.50 -0.92
N TYR A 224 34.77 2.38 -1.52
CA TYR A 224 33.32 2.41 -1.31
C TYR A 224 32.75 1.06 -1.73
N ARG A 225 32.07 0.38 -0.82
CA ARG A 225 31.33 -0.83 -1.17
C ARG A 225 30.09 -0.49 -1.96
N PHE A 226 29.79 -1.37 -2.90
CA PHE A 226 28.60 -1.30 -3.74
C PHE A 226 27.32 -1.23 -2.90
N SER A 227 27.19 -2.04 -1.85
CA SER A 227 26.00 -2.08 -0.98
C SER A 227 25.66 -0.74 -0.33
N LEU A 228 26.62 -0.10 0.34
CA LEU A 228 26.38 1.22 0.96
C LEU A 228 26.07 2.30 -0.09
N THR A 229 26.77 2.29 -1.22
CA THR A 229 26.54 3.25 -2.31
C THR A 229 25.14 3.07 -2.91
N SER A 230 24.72 1.83 -3.15
CA SER A 230 23.40 1.48 -3.66
C SER A 230 22.29 1.81 -2.65
N LEU A 231 22.50 1.55 -1.37
CA LEU A 231 21.56 1.93 -0.31
C LEU A 231 21.36 3.44 -0.24
N LEU A 232 22.44 4.23 -0.32
CA LEU A 232 22.36 5.69 -0.34
C LEU A 232 21.69 6.21 -1.61
N LEU A 233 21.98 5.61 -2.76
CA LEU A 233 21.35 5.93 -4.02
C LEU A 233 19.85 5.73 -3.96
N LEU A 234 19.41 4.51 -3.62
CA LEU A 234 17.99 4.17 -3.51
C LEU A 234 17.28 5.05 -2.48
N SER A 235 17.89 5.27 -1.32
CA SER A 235 17.32 6.16 -0.28
C SER A 235 17.17 7.60 -0.75
N SER A 236 18.12 8.09 -1.55
CA SER A 236 18.05 9.44 -2.11
C SER A 236 16.94 9.56 -3.15
N LEU A 237 16.73 8.54 -3.97
CA LEU A 237 15.63 8.51 -4.95
C LEU A 237 14.29 8.56 -4.25
N VAL A 238 14.10 7.71 -3.23
CA VAL A 238 12.90 7.72 -2.39
C VAL A 238 12.71 9.08 -1.73
N LEU A 239 13.74 9.66 -1.11
CA LEU A 239 13.62 10.95 -0.43
C LEU A 239 13.18 12.07 -1.38
N VAL A 240 13.82 12.17 -2.55
CA VAL A 240 13.45 13.16 -3.56
C VAL A 240 12.02 12.93 -4.03
N GLY A 241 11.64 11.68 -4.29
CA GLY A 241 10.27 11.34 -4.66
C GLY A 241 9.23 11.76 -3.63
N VAL A 242 9.45 11.39 -2.36
CA VAL A 242 8.55 11.78 -1.26
C VAL A 242 8.49 13.30 -1.11
N VAL A 243 9.63 14.00 -1.11
CA VAL A 243 9.64 15.47 -0.96
C VAL A 243 8.91 16.13 -2.12
N VAL A 244 9.14 15.71 -3.37
CA VAL A 244 8.46 16.29 -4.52
C VAL A 244 6.96 15.99 -4.47
N VAL A 245 6.55 14.75 -4.21
CA VAL A 245 5.13 14.39 -4.06
C VAL A 245 4.48 15.23 -2.97
N THR A 246 5.08 15.31 -1.79
CA THR A 246 4.53 16.09 -0.67
C THR A 246 4.45 17.58 -1.02
N VAL A 247 5.47 18.15 -1.67
CA VAL A 247 5.44 19.56 -2.08
C VAL A 247 4.34 19.80 -3.11
N VAL A 248 4.23 18.94 -4.14
CA VAL A 248 3.19 19.03 -5.17
C VAL A 248 1.80 18.92 -4.53
N GLN A 249 1.59 17.94 -3.65
CA GLN A 249 0.33 17.72 -2.95
C GLN A 249 0.02 18.77 -1.87
N SER A 250 1.04 19.54 -1.42
CA SER A 250 0.87 20.64 -0.47
C SER A 250 0.43 21.95 -1.12
N PHE A 251 0.63 22.09 -2.44
CA PHE A 251 0.02 23.20 -3.14
C PHE A 251 -1.49 23.05 -3.04
N PRO A 252 -2.22 24.16 -2.77
CA PRO A 252 -3.67 24.11 -2.76
C PRO A 252 -4.09 23.68 -4.14
N VAL A 253 -4.49 22.41 -4.27
CA VAL A 253 -5.09 21.89 -5.48
C VAL A 253 -6.26 22.83 -5.74
N PRO A 254 -6.27 23.60 -6.85
CA PRO A 254 -7.44 24.38 -7.17
C PRO A 254 -8.59 23.39 -7.20
N VAL A 255 -9.57 23.51 -6.28
CA VAL A 255 -10.70 22.58 -6.21
C VAL A 255 -11.32 22.55 -7.59
N GLN A 256 -11.09 21.46 -8.32
CA GLN A 256 -11.45 21.38 -9.72
C GLN A 256 -12.90 20.97 -9.85
N ASP A 257 -13.52 21.39 -10.94
CA ASP A 257 -14.81 20.84 -11.32
C ASP A 257 -14.61 19.33 -11.55
N PHE A 258 -15.29 18.53 -10.74
CA PHE A 258 -15.21 17.08 -10.86
C PHE A 258 -16.20 16.65 -11.93
N ARG A 259 -15.69 16.10 -13.04
CA ARG A 259 -16.52 15.61 -14.13
C ARG A 259 -16.47 14.09 -14.19
N GLN A 260 -17.60 13.47 -13.90
CA GLN A 260 -17.80 12.03 -14.03
C GLN A 260 -18.74 11.75 -15.19
N TYR A 261 -18.41 10.75 -16.00
CA TYR A 261 -19.27 10.25 -17.05
C TYR A 261 -19.90 8.92 -16.64
N ARG A 262 -21.19 8.80 -16.89
CA ARG A 262 -21.97 7.58 -16.68
C ARG A 262 -22.73 7.24 -17.95
N PHE A 263 -23.16 6.00 -18.04
CA PHE A 263 -24.05 5.54 -19.08
C PHE A 263 -25.36 5.12 -18.44
N ALA A 264 -26.47 5.63 -18.96
CA ALA A 264 -27.79 5.41 -18.42
C ALA A 264 -28.82 5.29 -19.54
N MET A 265 -30.01 4.84 -19.18
CA MET A 265 -31.18 4.83 -20.04
C MET A 265 -32.21 5.80 -19.42
N ASP A 266 -32.94 6.54 -20.23
CA ASP A 266 -34.04 7.39 -19.76
C ASP A 266 -35.35 6.59 -19.60
N ARG A 267 -36.42 7.26 -19.19
CA ARG A 267 -37.75 6.67 -19.00
C ARG A 267 -38.46 6.29 -20.32
N GLU A 268 -38.02 6.85 -21.42
CA GLU A 268 -38.53 6.54 -22.75
C GLU A 268 -37.78 5.33 -23.35
N GLY A 269 -36.77 4.80 -22.66
CA GLY A 269 -35.95 3.68 -23.11
C GLY A 269 -34.80 4.11 -24.05
N ASN A 270 -34.54 5.40 -24.19
CA ASN A 270 -33.40 5.88 -24.96
C ASN A 270 -32.14 5.84 -24.09
N TRP A 271 -31.08 5.33 -24.68
CA TRP A 271 -29.76 5.36 -24.08
C TRP A 271 -29.19 6.77 -24.10
N GLN A 272 -28.46 7.14 -23.06
CA GLN A 272 -27.86 8.45 -22.88
C GLN A 272 -26.49 8.31 -22.18
N GLN A 273 -25.54 9.16 -22.57
CA GLN A 273 -24.35 9.44 -21.78
C GLN A 273 -24.68 10.58 -20.82
N LEU A 274 -24.38 10.40 -19.55
CA LEU A 274 -24.60 11.38 -18.51
C LEU A 274 -23.25 11.95 -18.06
N GLN A 275 -23.13 13.27 -18.10
CA GLN A 275 -22.05 14.02 -17.48
C GLN A 275 -22.53 14.55 -16.13
N LEU A 276 -21.75 14.31 -15.09
CA LEU A 276 -21.97 14.83 -13.73
C LEU A 276 -20.83 15.79 -13.44
N ASP A 277 -21.14 17.07 -13.38
CA ASP A 277 -20.21 18.13 -13.02
C ASP A 277 -20.47 18.54 -11.57
N ARG A 278 -19.45 18.50 -10.72
CA ARG A 278 -19.53 19.13 -9.39
C ARG A 278 -18.70 20.40 -9.42
N SER A 279 -19.38 21.53 -9.35
CA SER A 279 -18.73 22.83 -9.38
C SER A 279 -17.94 23.11 -8.11
N ARG A 280 -16.78 23.75 -8.28
CA ARG A 280 -15.95 24.31 -7.21
C ARG A 280 -16.73 25.13 -6.17
N SER A 281 -17.72 25.92 -6.58
CA SER A 281 -18.41 26.83 -5.66
C SER A 281 -19.35 26.11 -4.69
N ASN A 282 -19.77 24.89 -5.01
CA ASN A 282 -20.71 24.12 -4.20
C ASN A 282 -20.55 22.62 -4.45
N TRP A 283 -19.73 21.93 -3.65
CA TRP A 283 -19.51 20.48 -3.79
C TRP A 283 -20.76 19.62 -3.53
N ASN A 284 -21.82 20.24 -2.97
CA ASN A 284 -23.11 19.62 -2.75
C ASN A 284 -24.05 19.76 -3.95
N SER A 285 -23.77 20.64 -4.92
CA SER A 285 -24.50 20.67 -6.18
C SER A 285 -23.81 19.80 -7.22
N VAL A 286 -24.62 19.00 -7.91
CA VAL A 286 -24.21 18.22 -9.07
C VAL A 286 -25.01 18.76 -10.23
N ASP A 287 -24.32 19.33 -11.22
CA ASP A 287 -24.92 19.71 -12.50
C ASP A 287 -24.87 18.48 -13.40
N TYR A 288 -25.98 18.22 -14.08
CA TYR A 288 -26.12 17.07 -14.96
C TYR A 288 -26.26 17.55 -16.39
N ALA A 289 -25.64 16.83 -17.32
CA ALA A 289 -25.82 17.07 -18.74
C ALA A 289 -25.89 15.74 -19.50
N LEU A 290 -26.66 15.69 -20.59
CA LEU A 290 -26.92 14.50 -21.38
C LEU A 290 -26.37 14.61 -22.79
N ARG A 291 -26.09 13.46 -23.37
CA ARG A 291 -25.80 13.32 -24.80
C ARG A 291 -26.27 11.96 -25.29
N SER A 292 -26.84 11.92 -26.50
CA SER A 292 -27.13 10.65 -27.17
C SER A 292 -25.85 9.79 -27.34
N PRO A 293 -25.91 8.45 -27.23
CA PRO A 293 -24.76 7.55 -27.36
C PRO A 293 -23.97 7.76 -28.65
N GLN A 294 -24.66 8.12 -29.74
CA GLN A 294 -24.12 8.35 -31.08
C GLN A 294 -24.13 9.85 -31.47
N GLY A 295 -24.55 10.72 -30.56
CA GLY A 295 -24.84 12.13 -30.81
C GLY A 295 -23.61 13.04 -30.94
N SER A 296 -23.88 14.32 -31.22
CA SER A 296 -22.89 15.40 -31.41
C SER A 296 -21.89 15.51 -30.25
N THR A 297 -20.79 16.23 -30.41
CA THR A 297 -19.73 16.29 -29.39
C THR A 297 -20.14 16.91 -28.05
N GLU A 298 -21.22 17.69 -27.98
CA GLU A 298 -21.56 18.49 -26.78
C GLU A 298 -22.63 17.82 -25.89
N PHE A 299 -22.51 18.00 -24.58
CA PHE A 299 -23.51 17.60 -23.59
C PHE A 299 -24.48 18.76 -23.35
N GLU A 300 -25.78 18.48 -23.39
CA GLU A 300 -26.85 19.44 -23.16
C GLU A 300 -27.30 19.39 -21.69
N PRO A 301 -27.58 20.54 -21.02
CA PRO A 301 -28.05 20.54 -19.64
C PRO A 301 -29.27 19.64 -19.44
N LEU A 302 -29.29 18.92 -18.32
CA LEU A 302 -30.39 18.04 -17.95
C LEU A 302 -31.65 18.85 -17.63
N ASP A 303 -32.80 18.45 -18.18
CA ASP A 303 -34.10 18.99 -17.77
C ASP A 303 -34.42 18.56 -16.32
N ASP A 304 -35.03 19.44 -15.53
CA ASP A 304 -35.40 19.19 -14.13
C ASP A 304 -36.40 18.03 -13.99
N ASP A 305 -37.14 17.72 -15.05
CA ASP A 305 -38.08 16.61 -15.14
C ASP A 305 -37.45 15.28 -15.57
N TRP A 306 -36.19 15.28 -16.05
CA TRP A 306 -35.53 14.08 -16.52
C TRP A 306 -35.36 13.07 -15.39
N ARG A 307 -35.64 11.81 -15.67
CA ARG A 307 -35.43 10.71 -14.75
C ARG A 307 -34.77 9.55 -15.47
N GLY A 308 -33.74 9.00 -14.85
CA GLY A 308 -33.12 7.77 -15.35
C GLY A 308 -34.05 6.57 -15.13
N ALA A 309 -34.00 5.62 -16.05
CA ALA A 309 -34.45 4.26 -15.80
C ALA A 309 -33.73 3.72 -14.56
N PRO A 310 -34.44 3.02 -13.65
CA PRO A 310 -33.80 2.31 -12.58
C PRO A 310 -32.71 1.39 -13.12
N MET A 311 -31.57 1.35 -12.42
CA MET A 311 -30.45 0.50 -12.81
C MET A 311 -29.79 -0.16 -11.60
N THR A 312 -29.30 -1.39 -11.75
CA THR A 312 -28.55 -2.12 -10.72
C THR A 312 -27.26 -2.67 -11.28
N ALA A 313 -26.16 -2.53 -10.55
CA ALA A 313 -24.91 -3.18 -10.88
C ALA A 313 -24.88 -4.58 -10.25
N LEU A 314 -24.49 -5.59 -11.03
CA LEU A 314 -24.33 -6.94 -10.49
C LEU A 314 -23.02 -7.01 -9.71
N ALA A 315 -23.10 -7.34 -8.43
CA ALA A 315 -21.95 -7.66 -7.60
C ALA A 315 -21.31 -8.95 -8.09
N ASP A 316 -20.03 -8.92 -8.46
CA ASP A 316 -19.34 -10.07 -9.03
C ASP A 316 -19.00 -11.11 -7.94
N VAL A 317 -19.58 -12.31 -8.07
CA VAL A 317 -19.32 -13.44 -7.17
C VAL A 317 -17.99 -14.11 -7.47
N THR A 318 -17.33 -13.81 -8.60
CA THR A 318 -16.11 -14.47 -9.09
C THR A 318 -14.80 -13.70 -8.80
N LEU A 319 -14.85 -12.41 -8.47
CA LEU A 319 -13.64 -11.64 -8.17
C LEU A 319 -12.89 -12.19 -6.94
N PRO A 320 -11.64 -12.65 -7.06
CA PRO A 320 -10.93 -13.27 -5.95
C PRO A 320 -10.79 -12.26 -4.81
N GLU A 321 -11.28 -12.63 -3.62
CA GLU A 321 -11.01 -11.87 -2.41
C GLU A 321 -9.49 -11.77 -2.25
N GLY A 322 -9.01 -10.53 -2.24
CA GLY A 322 -7.61 -10.27 -2.00
C GLY A 322 -7.22 -10.63 -0.56
N ILE A 323 -6.03 -11.22 -0.44
CA ILE A 323 -5.28 -11.67 0.76
C ILE A 323 -6.07 -12.38 1.88
N ALA A 324 -5.70 -13.65 2.05
CA ALA A 324 -5.99 -14.59 3.13
C ALA A 324 -5.38 -14.27 4.52
N VAL A 325 -5.11 -13.00 4.86
CA VAL A 325 -4.40 -12.65 6.10
C VAL A 325 -5.29 -11.90 7.09
N SER A 326 -6.35 -11.24 6.62
CA SER A 326 -7.36 -10.70 7.53
C SER A 326 -8.38 -11.80 7.83
N PRO A 327 -8.48 -12.29 9.08
CA PRO A 327 -9.44 -13.34 9.41
C PRO A 327 -10.89 -12.84 9.36
N PHE A 328 -11.11 -11.53 9.43
CA PHE A 328 -12.43 -10.90 9.45
C PHE A 328 -12.60 -9.90 8.31
N VAL A 329 -13.72 -9.96 7.61
CA VAL A 329 -14.08 -8.97 6.58
C VAL A 329 -15.42 -8.35 6.92
N TYR A 330 -15.42 -7.04 7.18
CA TYR A 330 -16.66 -6.31 7.37
C TYR A 330 -17.44 -6.25 6.04
N ALA A 331 -18.65 -6.82 6.03
CA ALA A 331 -19.48 -6.97 4.85
C ALA A 331 -20.58 -5.91 4.73
N GLY A 332 -20.97 -5.27 5.83
CA GLY A 332 -22.00 -4.23 5.83
C GLY A 332 -22.84 -4.21 7.11
N THR A 333 -23.93 -3.45 7.08
CA THR A 333 -24.94 -3.42 8.14
C THR A 333 -26.31 -3.78 7.59
N PHE A 334 -27.15 -4.36 8.45
CA PHE A 334 -28.60 -4.48 8.26
C PHE A 334 -29.29 -4.09 9.57
N ALA A 335 -30.61 -4.07 9.61
CA ALA A 335 -31.42 -3.79 10.78
C ALA A 335 -32.38 -4.95 11.04
N SER A 336 -32.73 -5.17 12.31
CA SER A 336 -33.83 -6.05 12.68
C SER A 336 -35.16 -5.30 12.55
N GLY A 337 -36.20 -5.96 12.02
CA GLY A 337 -37.49 -5.34 11.77
C GLY A 337 -38.27 -4.97 13.05
N SER A 338 -38.04 -5.69 14.15
CA SER A 338 -38.81 -5.54 15.40
C SER A 338 -38.31 -4.43 16.32
N ASP A 339 -37.02 -4.08 16.27
CA ASP A 339 -36.41 -3.12 17.20
C ASP A 339 -35.59 -2.02 16.51
N GLY A 340 -35.40 -2.11 15.19
CA GLY A 340 -34.60 -1.17 14.42
C GLY A 340 -33.10 -1.19 14.77
N SER A 341 -32.63 -2.17 15.54
CA SER A 341 -31.23 -2.28 15.93
C SER A 341 -30.36 -2.55 14.70
N ALA A 342 -29.30 -1.76 14.54
CA ALA A 342 -28.33 -1.98 13.48
C ALA A 342 -27.45 -3.18 13.85
N ASN A 343 -27.47 -4.15 12.97
CA ASN A 343 -26.65 -5.35 12.97
C ASN A 343 -25.51 -5.18 11.97
N ALA A 344 -24.34 -5.67 12.30
CA ALA A 344 -23.22 -5.72 11.39
C ALA A 344 -22.98 -7.16 10.91
N MET A 345 -22.61 -7.29 9.65
CA MET A 345 -22.20 -8.57 9.05
C MET A 345 -20.69 -8.58 8.90
N VAL A 346 -20.08 -9.65 9.40
CA VAL A 346 -18.64 -9.89 9.29
C VAL A 346 -18.42 -11.29 8.75
N ILE A 347 -17.59 -11.45 7.73
CA ILE A 347 -17.21 -12.75 7.18
C ILE A 347 -15.99 -13.28 7.95
N HIS A 348 -16.04 -14.54 8.36
CA HIS A 348 -14.93 -15.25 9.02
C HIS A 348 -14.93 -16.73 8.60
N HIS A 349 -13.84 -17.20 7.99
CA HIS A 349 -13.70 -18.56 7.43
C HIS A 349 -14.92 -19.03 6.63
N ASP A 350 -15.36 -18.20 5.69
CA ASP A 350 -16.52 -18.44 4.82
C ASP A 350 -17.84 -18.67 5.57
N ARG A 351 -17.96 -18.05 6.75
CA ARG A 351 -19.22 -17.95 7.52
C ARG A 351 -19.57 -16.49 7.70
N VAL A 352 -20.86 -16.22 7.83
CA VAL A 352 -21.36 -14.86 8.07
C VAL A 352 -21.70 -14.73 9.54
N LEU A 353 -21.02 -13.83 10.24
CA LEU A 353 -21.26 -13.49 11.63
C LEU A 353 -22.14 -12.24 11.70
N ALA A 354 -23.32 -12.38 12.31
CA ALA A 354 -24.24 -11.28 12.55
C ALA A 354 -24.09 -10.79 13.98
N TYR A 355 -23.69 -9.53 14.13
CA TYR A 355 -23.48 -8.89 15.44
C TYR A 355 -24.51 -7.79 15.67
N VAL A 356 -25.06 -7.72 16.88
CA VAL A 356 -25.89 -6.58 17.29
C VAL A 356 -25.02 -5.59 18.07
N SER A 357 -25.12 -4.31 17.74
CA SER A 357 -24.36 -3.26 18.42
C SER A 357 -24.57 -3.31 19.95
N GLY A 358 -23.47 -3.53 20.68
CA GLY A 358 -23.46 -3.59 22.15
C GLY A 358 -23.85 -4.92 22.78
N MET A 359 -24.43 -5.87 22.02
CA MET A 359 -24.78 -7.20 22.54
C MET A 359 -23.82 -8.31 22.11
N GLY A 360 -22.95 -8.05 21.13
CA GLY A 360 -21.99 -9.04 20.64
C GLY A 360 -22.55 -9.87 19.48
N LEU A 361 -22.04 -11.10 19.35
CA LEU A 361 -22.47 -12.04 18.32
C LEU A 361 -23.92 -12.43 18.59
N SER A 362 -24.79 -12.17 17.63
CA SER A 362 -26.18 -12.56 17.73
C SER A 362 -26.43 -13.90 17.06
N LYS A 363 -25.85 -14.11 15.86
CA LYS A 363 -25.99 -15.36 15.09
C LYS A 363 -24.80 -15.63 14.21
N VAL A 364 -24.61 -16.91 13.88
CA VAL A 364 -23.72 -17.40 12.82
C VAL A 364 -24.57 -17.98 11.71
N VAL A 365 -24.40 -17.44 10.52
CA VAL A 365 -25.17 -17.77 9.32
C VAL A 365 -24.28 -18.58 8.37
N THR A 366 -24.76 -19.75 7.96
CA THR A 366 -24.11 -20.65 7.00
C THR A 366 -25.15 -21.18 6.00
N PRO A 367 -24.76 -21.90 4.93
CA PRO A 367 -25.74 -22.53 4.03
C PRO A 367 -26.69 -23.53 4.73
N ASP A 368 -26.24 -24.18 5.80
CA ASP A 368 -26.98 -25.24 6.49
C ASP A 368 -28.03 -24.68 7.47
N GLY A 369 -27.90 -23.41 7.87
CA GLY A 369 -28.76 -22.85 8.91
C GLY A 369 -28.23 -21.56 9.54
N VAL A 370 -28.94 -21.14 10.58
CA VAL A 370 -28.56 -20.03 11.46
C VAL A 370 -28.38 -20.59 12.86
N PHE A 371 -27.24 -20.29 13.47
CA PHE A 371 -26.79 -20.87 14.72
C PHE A 371 -26.55 -19.77 15.76
N ASP A 372 -26.72 -20.11 17.03
CA ASP A 372 -26.46 -19.16 18.13
C ASP A 372 -24.96 -18.97 18.40
N THR A 373 -24.15 -20.00 18.16
CA THR A 373 -22.71 -19.97 18.44
C THR A 373 -21.88 -20.42 17.24
N ALA A 374 -20.61 -19.99 17.20
CA ALA A 374 -19.68 -20.41 16.15
C ALA A 374 -19.30 -21.90 16.22
N ALA A 375 -19.39 -22.51 17.42
CA ALA A 375 -19.07 -23.90 17.64
C ALA A 375 -20.12 -24.86 17.08
N ASP A 376 -21.40 -24.48 17.15
CA ASP A 376 -22.52 -25.29 16.68
C ASP A 376 -22.73 -25.18 15.16
N ALA A 377 -22.21 -24.11 14.54
CA ALA A 377 -22.39 -23.85 13.12
C ALA A 377 -21.73 -24.94 12.25
N THR A 378 -22.55 -25.61 11.44
CA THR A 378 -22.12 -26.53 10.38
C THR A 378 -22.18 -25.85 9.02
N GLY A 379 -21.47 -26.42 8.04
CA GLY A 379 -21.41 -25.83 6.69
C GLY A 379 -20.52 -24.59 6.63
N ARG A 380 -20.18 -24.23 5.39
CA ARG A 380 -19.42 -23.03 5.02
C ARG A 380 -19.88 -22.62 3.64
N PHE A 381 -19.99 -21.32 3.41
CA PHE A 381 -20.07 -20.82 2.05
C PHE A 381 -18.76 -21.15 1.33
N ARG A 382 -18.76 -21.23 0.00
CA ARG A 382 -17.50 -21.33 -0.76
C ARG A 382 -16.89 -19.96 -0.99
N LYS A 383 -17.73 -18.96 -1.16
CA LYS A 383 -17.38 -17.58 -1.42
C LYS A 383 -18.55 -16.65 -1.16
N VAL A 384 -18.50 -15.93 -0.05
CA VAL A 384 -19.58 -15.03 0.34
C VAL A 384 -19.49 -13.71 -0.41
N VAL A 385 -20.58 -13.30 -1.07
CA VAL A 385 -20.73 -11.94 -1.59
C VAL A 385 -22.00 -11.31 -1.05
N PHE A 386 -21.84 -10.10 -0.52
CA PHE A 386 -22.93 -9.24 -0.12
C PHE A 386 -23.12 -8.16 -1.17
N PRO A 387 -24.23 -8.15 -1.90
CA PRO A 387 -24.61 -6.95 -2.63
C PRO A 387 -24.91 -5.87 -1.57
N THR A 388 -24.07 -4.86 -1.47
CA THR A 388 -24.24 -3.76 -0.48
C THR A 388 -24.96 -2.55 -1.08
N SER A 389 -25.02 -2.49 -2.40
CA SER A 389 -25.70 -1.43 -3.16
C SER A 389 -26.74 -2.07 -4.06
N PHE A 390 -27.99 -1.63 -3.92
CA PHE A 390 -29.05 -2.05 -4.81
C PHE A 390 -29.49 -0.92 -5.70
N GLY A 391 -29.93 -1.33 -6.87
CA GLY A 391 -30.18 -0.41 -7.97
C GLY A 391 -31.42 0.42 -7.75
N GLY A 392 -31.29 1.72 -8.01
CA GLY A 392 -32.40 2.66 -8.06
C GLY A 392 -32.21 3.63 -9.22
N ASP A 393 -32.91 4.75 -9.13
CA ASP A 393 -32.62 5.95 -9.91
C ASP A 393 -31.15 6.39 -9.65
N LEU A 394 -30.51 7.04 -10.63
CA LEU A 394 -29.16 7.62 -10.48
C LEU A 394 -28.97 8.50 -9.23
N VAL A 395 -30.06 9.07 -8.71
CA VAL A 395 -30.16 9.95 -7.54
C VAL A 395 -30.46 9.16 -6.26
N GLU A 396 -31.20 8.05 -6.34
CA GLU A 396 -31.65 7.26 -5.19
C GLU A 396 -30.91 5.90 -5.16
N GLN A 397 -29.94 5.75 -4.27
CA GLN A 397 -29.36 4.43 -3.95
C GLN A 397 -30.11 3.80 -2.79
N TYR A 398 -30.62 2.58 -2.99
CA TYR A 398 -31.29 1.83 -1.95
C TYR A 398 -30.28 0.98 -1.17
N ALA A 399 -30.20 1.17 0.13
CA ALA A 399 -29.50 0.27 1.04
C ALA A 399 -30.48 -0.77 1.61
N GLN A 400 -30.07 -2.04 1.63
CA GLN A 400 -30.82 -3.09 2.31
C GLN A 400 -30.88 -2.79 3.80
N ARG A 401 -32.09 -2.62 4.32
CA ARG A 401 -32.31 -2.47 5.75
C ARG A 401 -32.65 -3.79 6.42
N THR A 402 -33.45 -4.66 5.81
CA THR A 402 -33.83 -5.95 6.43
C THR A 402 -33.60 -7.10 5.45
N ASN A 403 -33.46 -8.29 6.00
CA ASN A 403 -33.37 -9.57 5.28
C ASN A 403 -32.31 -9.60 4.16
N PRO A 404 -31.02 -9.45 4.51
CA PRO A 404 -29.96 -9.31 3.52
C PRO A 404 -29.83 -10.54 2.63
N LEU A 405 -29.40 -10.30 1.39
CA LEU A 405 -29.05 -11.35 0.45
C LEU A 405 -27.59 -11.76 0.61
N ILE A 406 -27.35 -13.05 0.54
CA ILE A 406 -26.04 -13.67 0.60
C ILE A 406 -25.87 -14.48 -0.67
N ALA A 407 -24.94 -14.09 -1.52
CA ALA A 407 -24.55 -14.85 -2.70
C ALA A 407 -23.38 -15.78 -2.38
N ASP A 408 -23.41 -16.98 -2.94
CA ASP A 408 -22.32 -17.94 -2.94
C ASP A 408 -22.19 -18.60 -4.32
N ALA A 409 -21.08 -19.32 -4.55
CA ALA A 409 -20.86 -20.12 -5.75
C ALA A 409 -21.94 -21.20 -5.97
N ASP A 410 -22.65 -21.62 -4.92
CA ASP A 410 -23.70 -22.63 -4.99
C ASP A 410 -25.13 -22.02 -5.10
N GLY A 411 -25.29 -20.69 -5.00
CA GLY A 411 -26.58 -20.05 -5.20
C GLY A 411 -26.81 -18.74 -4.42
N VAL A 412 -28.08 -18.38 -4.24
CA VAL A 412 -28.50 -17.19 -3.50
C VAL A 412 -29.30 -17.61 -2.28
N TYR A 413 -28.90 -17.04 -1.15
CA TYR A 413 -29.55 -17.21 0.14
C TYR A 413 -30.15 -15.89 0.59
N GLN A 414 -31.27 -15.97 1.29
CA GLN A 414 -31.83 -14.84 2.02
C GLN A 414 -31.84 -15.18 3.50
N LEU A 415 -31.32 -14.25 4.31
CA LEU A 415 -31.45 -14.32 5.75
C LEU A 415 -32.77 -13.67 6.15
N ASP A 416 -33.72 -14.43 6.70
CA ASP A 416 -34.85 -13.86 7.44
C ASP A 416 -34.37 -13.46 8.84
N VAL A 417 -34.24 -12.16 9.07
CA VAL A 417 -33.70 -11.59 10.32
C VAL A 417 -34.72 -11.68 11.45
N ASN A 418 -36.01 -11.68 11.15
CA ASN A 418 -37.05 -11.76 12.18
C ASN A 418 -37.19 -13.19 12.70
N GLY A 419 -37.19 -14.16 11.80
CA GLY A 419 -37.20 -15.59 12.14
C GLY A 419 -35.83 -16.18 12.46
N TRP A 420 -34.74 -15.43 12.21
CA TRP A 420 -33.36 -15.93 12.20
C TRP A 420 -33.24 -17.28 11.49
N SER A 421 -33.75 -17.33 10.26
CA SER A 421 -33.64 -18.50 9.39
C SER A 421 -32.97 -18.11 8.09
N ILE A 422 -32.18 -19.02 7.52
CA ILE A 422 -31.60 -18.83 6.20
C ILE A 422 -32.34 -19.71 5.23
N ARG A 423 -32.68 -19.15 4.08
CA ARG A 423 -33.34 -19.88 3.00
C ARG A 423 -32.54 -19.74 1.73
N GLN A 424 -32.19 -20.87 1.14
CA GLN A 424 -31.73 -20.89 -0.25
C GLN A 424 -32.93 -20.57 -1.15
N ILE A 425 -32.91 -19.38 -1.75
CA ILE A 425 -33.96 -18.91 -2.65
C ILE A 425 -33.63 -19.20 -4.11
N LEU A 426 -32.35 -19.46 -4.41
CA LEU A 426 -31.87 -19.92 -5.71
C LEU A 426 -30.77 -20.95 -5.49
N ASP A 427 -30.93 -22.15 -6.06
CA ASP A 427 -30.01 -23.30 -5.93
C ASP A 427 -29.12 -23.50 -7.16
N THR A 428 -29.03 -22.49 -8.02
CA THR A 428 -28.18 -22.49 -9.19
C THR A 428 -26.92 -21.66 -8.94
N PRO A 429 -25.73 -22.13 -9.35
CA PRO A 429 -24.51 -21.34 -9.32
C PRO A 429 -24.67 -19.98 -10.00
N ILE A 430 -24.10 -18.95 -9.39
CA ILE A 430 -24.13 -17.59 -9.92
C ILE A 430 -22.73 -16.96 -9.90
N ASP A 431 -22.46 -16.16 -10.92
CA ASP A 431 -21.27 -15.35 -11.08
C ASP A 431 -21.53 -13.87 -10.76
N GLY A 432 -22.79 -13.47 -10.61
CA GLY A 432 -23.16 -12.09 -10.28
C GLY A 432 -24.58 -11.97 -9.74
N LEU A 433 -24.82 -10.98 -8.88
CA LEU A 433 -26.12 -10.74 -8.23
C LEU A 433 -26.44 -9.25 -8.15
N GLY A 434 -27.67 -8.85 -8.46
CA GLY A 434 -28.18 -7.50 -8.20
C GLY A 434 -29.70 -7.47 -8.04
N LEU A 435 -30.21 -6.52 -7.27
CA LEU A 435 -31.65 -6.22 -7.20
C LEU A 435 -31.94 -4.91 -7.91
N LEU A 436 -33.00 -4.91 -8.71
CA LEU A 436 -33.50 -3.75 -9.44
C LEU A 436 -34.88 -3.37 -8.91
N PHE A 437 -35.00 -2.13 -8.43
CA PHE A 437 -36.24 -1.57 -7.89
C PHE A 437 -36.92 -0.68 -8.93
N SER A 438 -38.16 -1.00 -9.32
CA SER A 438 -38.96 -0.14 -10.20
C SER A 438 -40.02 0.62 -9.39
N LYS A 439 -39.91 1.95 -9.39
CA LYS A 439 -40.81 2.86 -8.66
C LYS A 439 -42.25 2.81 -9.19
N ASP A 440 -42.41 2.67 -10.50
CA ASP A 440 -43.72 2.82 -11.17
C ASP A 440 -44.58 1.55 -11.07
N SER A 441 -43.97 0.38 -10.93
CA SER A 441 -44.67 -0.91 -10.89
C SER A 441 -44.72 -1.54 -9.50
N ALA A 442 -44.11 -0.92 -8.49
CA ALA A 442 -43.88 -1.53 -7.16
C ALA A 442 -43.26 -2.94 -7.25
N SER A 443 -42.58 -3.26 -8.36
CA SER A 443 -42.03 -4.58 -8.62
C SER A 443 -40.52 -4.56 -8.41
N VAL A 444 -40.05 -5.56 -7.67
CA VAL A 444 -38.62 -5.82 -7.50
C VAL A 444 -38.24 -6.99 -8.40
N SER A 445 -37.13 -6.87 -9.11
CA SER A 445 -36.55 -7.98 -9.86
C SER A 445 -35.16 -8.31 -9.34
N LEU A 446 -34.90 -9.60 -9.16
CA LEU A 446 -33.58 -10.11 -8.86
C LEU A 446 -32.93 -10.53 -10.17
N TRP A 447 -31.71 -10.07 -10.38
CA TRP A 447 -30.91 -10.38 -11.56
C TRP A 447 -29.70 -11.19 -11.13
N THR A 448 -29.51 -12.32 -11.80
CA THR A 448 -28.30 -13.14 -11.64
C THR A 448 -27.58 -13.31 -12.95
N ARG A 449 -26.27 -13.52 -12.88
CA ARG A 449 -25.46 -13.99 -14.01
C ARG A 449 -25.03 -15.42 -13.74
N THR A 450 -25.15 -16.29 -14.73
CA THR A 450 -24.55 -17.63 -14.73
C THR A 450 -23.89 -17.85 -16.09
N GLY A 451 -22.56 -17.84 -16.12
CA GLY A 451 -21.74 -17.81 -17.32
C GLY A 451 -22.16 -16.66 -18.24
N ASP A 452 -22.62 -17.05 -19.43
CA ASP A 452 -23.02 -16.17 -20.53
C ASP A 452 -24.54 -15.93 -20.54
N THR A 453 -25.23 -16.08 -19.40
CA THR A 453 -26.67 -15.88 -19.30
C THR A 453 -27.01 -14.95 -18.14
N LEU A 454 -27.87 -13.96 -18.40
CA LEU A 454 -28.54 -13.16 -17.38
C LEU A 454 -29.93 -13.74 -17.11
N ASN A 455 -30.22 -14.02 -15.86
CA ASN A 455 -31.51 -14.54 -15.44
C ASN A 455 -32.25 -13.48 -14.65
N GLN A 456 -33.49 -13.22 -15.04
CA GLN A 456 -34.40 -12.31 -14.36
C GLN A 456 -35.41 -13.13 -13.56
N TYR A 457 -35.47 -12.83 -12.27
CA TYR A 457 -36.46 -13.41 -11.37
C TYR A 457 -37.42 -12.32 -10.90
N ARG A 458 -38.71 -12.63 -10.91
CA ARG A 458 -39.72 -11.83 -10.23
C ARG A 458 -39.61 -12.14 -8.74
N VAL A 459 -39.49 -11.08 -7.95
CA VAL A 459 -39.48 -11.17 -6.50
C VAL A 459 -40.91 -11.03 -6.00
N SER A 460 -41.42 -12.08 -5.39
CA SER A 460 -42.73 -12.10 -4.73
C SER A 460 -42.52 -12.24 -3.23
N ALA A 461 -43.25 -11.48 -2.41
CA ALA A 461 -43.26 -11.71 -0.97
C ALA A 461 -43.89 -13.07 -0.64
N LEU A 462 -43.37 -13.77 0.36
CA LEU A 462 -43.97 -15.01 0.85
C LEU A 462 -45.38 -14.69 1.39
N SER A 463 -46.36 -15.50 0.98
CA SER A 463 -47.79 -15.28 1.23
C SER A 463 -48.11 -14.88 2.69
N GLY A 464 -48.69 -13.70 2.87
CA GLY A 464 -49.13 -13.19 4.19
C GLY A 464 -48.25 -12.08 4.77
N GLU A 465 -47.05 -11.86 4.23
CA GLU A 465 -46.29 -10.65 4.54
C GLU A 465 -46.88 -9.44 3.79
N PRO A 466 -46.99 -8.26 4.43
CA PRO A 466 -47.39 -7.05 3.72
C PRO A 466 -46.42 -6.81 2.57
N GLN A 467 -46.96 -6.43 1.40
CA GLN A 467 -46.11 -5.93 0.33
C GLN A 467 -45.22 -4.83 0.90
N PRO A 468 -43.91 -4.84 0.57
CA PRO A 468 -42.95 -3.95 1.19
C PRO A 468 -43.45 -2.52 1.03
N PRO A 469 -43.76 -1.80 2.13
CA PRO A 469 -44.08 -0.39 2.01
C PRO A 469 -42.83 0.30 1.46
N MET A 470 -42.97 1.07 0.38
CA MET A 470 -41.97 2.09 0.09
C MET A 470 -41.93 2.97 1.34
N LEU A 471 -40.85 2.88 2.10
CA LEU A 471 -40.66 3.71 3.28
C LEU A 471 -40.62 5.18 2.85
N ASP A 472 -41.07 6.08 3.72
CA ASP A 472 -40.99 7.53 3.49
C ASP A 472 -39.54 8.02 3.28
N ASP A 473 -38.55 7.20 3.69
CA ASP A 473 -37.14 7.40 3.42
C ASP A 473 -36.71 6.56 2.20
N PRO A 474 -36.50 7.18 1.02
CA PRO A 474 -36.13 6.48 -0.20
C PRO A 474 -34.74 5.84 -0.13
N SER A 475 -33.94 6.06 0.92
CA SER A 475 -32.61 5.46 1.04
C SER A 475 -32.60 4.05 1.66
N LEU A 476 -33.69 3.65 2.33
CA LEU A 476 -33.75 2.40 3.09
C LEU A 476 -34.86 1.50 2.58
N TYR A 477 -34.50 0.30 2.11
CA TYR A 477 -35.47 -0.68 1.63
C TYR A 477 -35.54 -1.90 2.57
N GLN A 478 -36.75 -2.27 2.98
CA GLN A 478 -37.00 -3.51 3.71
C GLN A 478 -37.33 -4.63 2.74
N LEU A 479 -36.44 -5.61 2.57
CA LEU A 479 -36.75 -6.78 1.76
C LEU A 479 -37.67 -7.72 2.55
N PRO A 480 -38.85 -8.08 2.02
CA PRO A 480 -39.66 -9.13 2.60
C PRO A 480 -38.98 -10.49 2.41
N VAL A 481 -39.39 -11.50 3.17
CA VAL A 481 -38.99 -12.88 2.85
C VAL A 481 -39.59 -13.22 1.50
N MET A 482 -38.75 -13.61 0.54
CA MET A 482 -39.16 -13.64 -0.86
C MET A 482 -39.10 -15.03 -1.49
N THR A 483 -39.90 -15.20 -2.54
CA THR A 483 -39.80 -16.29 -3.50
C THR A 483 -39.40 -15.73 -4.85
N LEU A 484 -38.67 -16.55 -5.61
CA LEU A 484 -38.16 -16.17 -6.93
C LEU A 484 -38.86 -17.02 -7.99
N ASP A 485 -39.51 -16.34 -8.93
CA ASP A 485 -40.03 -16.99 -10.13
C ASP A 485 -39.18 -16.56 -11.31
N LEU A 486 -38.54 -17.51 -12.00
CA LEU A 486 -37.79 -17.21 -13.22
C LEU A 486 -38.75 -16.65 -14.26
N VAL A 487 -38.54 -15.40 -14.67
CA VAL A 487 -39.35 -14.71 -15.67
C VAL A 487 -38.76 -14.90 -17.06
N ALA A 488 -37.45 -14.69 -17.15
CA ALA A 488 -36.75 -14.70 -18.42
C ALA A 488 -35.26 -15.00 -18.22
N SER A 489 -34.66 -15.59 -19.26
CA SER A 489 -33.22 -15.81 -19.37
C SER A 489 -32.76 -15.15 -20.66
N TYR A 490 -31.72 -14.34 -20.56
CA TYR A 490 -31.18 -13.56 -21.66
C TYR A 490 -29.73 -13.99 -21.92
N PRO A 491 -29.43 -14.58 -23.08
CA PRO A 491 -28.06 -14.91 -23.42
C PRO A 491 -27.27 -13.61 -23.67
N ILE A 492 -26.10 -13.49 -23.06
CA ILE A 492 -25.17 -12.37 -23.20
C ILE A 492 -23.82 -12.86 -23.71
N SER A 493 -23.04 -12.00 -24.35
CA SER A 493 -21.67 -12.38 -24.72
C SER A 493 -20.80 -12.59 -23.46
N PRO A 494 -19.72 -13.39 -23.54
CA PRO A 494 -18.81 -13.62 -22.42
C PRO A 494 -18.34 -12.32 -21.78
N VAL A 495 -18.38 -12.27 -20.44
CA VAL A 495 -18.06 -11.10 -19.64
C VAL A 495 -16.60 -11.17 -19.22
N LEU A 496 -15.86 -10.09 -19.44
CA LEU A 496 -14.46 -10.02 -19.08
C LEU A 496 -14.30 -9.76 -17.57
N PRO A 497 -13.19 -10.20 -16.94
CA PRO A 497 -12.96 -9.95 -15.51
C PRO A 497 -12.89 -8.47 -15.12
N GLU A 498 -12.64 -7.57 -16.07
CA GLU A 498 -12.63 -6.11 -15.83
C GLU A 498 -13.96 -5.41 -16.12
N GLU A 499 -15.00 -6.16 -16.51
CA GLU A 499 -16.30 -5.59 -16.83
C GLU A 499 -17.29 -5.70 -15.66
N GLN A 500 -17.95 -4.59 -15.37
CA GLN A 500 -19.09 -4.54 -14.48
C GLN A 500 -20.38 -4.57 -15.30
N ILE A 501 -21.30 -5.46 -14.94
CA ILE A 501 -22.61 -5.55 -15.58
C ILE A 501 -23.59 -4.68 -14.82
N GLN A 502 -24.38 -3.92 -15.57
CA GLN A 502 -25.50 -3.14 -15.08
C GLN A 502 -26.75 -3.57 -15.83
N VAL A 503 -27.85 -3.73 -15.11
CA VAL A 503 -29.16 -4.03 -15.70
C VAL A 503 -30.09 -2.87 -15.41
N MET A 504 -30.87 -2.48 -16.42
CA MET A 504 -31.78 -1.34 -16.38
C MET A 504 -33.19 -1.77 -16.80
N GLN A 505 -34.20 -1.01 -16.38
CA GLN A 505 -35.59 -1.24 -16.80
C GLN A 505 -36.27 0.09 -17.12
N SER A 506 -36.82 0.24 -18.32
CA SER A 506 -37.66 1.38 -18.65
C SER A 506 -39.10 1.19 -18.13
N PRO A 507 -39.86 2.29 -17.95
CA PRO A 507 -41.26 2.31 -17.54
C PRO A 507 -42.22 1.40 -18.32
N ASP A 508 -41.96 1.15 -19.60
CA ASP A 508 -42.75 0.21 -20.44
C ASP A 508 -42.49 -1.27 -20.09
N GLY A 509 -41.56 -1.53 -19.17
CA GLY A 509 -41.13 -2.86 -18.75
C GLY A 509 -39.98 -3.43 -19.58
N THR A 510 -39.47 -2.68 -20.56
CA THR A 510 -38.35 -3.13 -21.40
C THR A 510 -37.07 -3.17 -20.56
N HIS A 511 -36.32 -4.27 -20.68
CA HIS A 511 -35.08 -4.49 -19.95
C HIS A 511 -33.88 -4.23 -20.82
N ALA A 512 -32.80 -3.81 -20.19
CA ALA A 512 -31.59 -3.39 -20.86
C ALA A 512 -30.36 -3.82 -20.05
N VAL A 513 -29.27 -4.11 -20.72
CA VAL A 513 -27.98 -4.41 -20.10
C VAL A 513 -26.92 -3.44 -20.60
N ALA A 514 -26.07 -2.97 -19.69
CA ALA A 514 -24.84 -2.26 -19.99
C ALA A 514 -23.67 -2.98 -19.34
N ARG A 515 -22.58 -3.17 -20.08
CA ARG A 515 -21.32 -3.73 -19.62
C ARG A 515 -20.28 -2.64 -19.65
N LEU A 516 -19.91 -2.17 -18.48
CA LEU A 516 -18.89 -1.16 -18.30
C LEU A 516 -17.54 -1.85 -18.11
N ASN A 517 -16.65 -1.71 -19.10
CA ASN A 517 -15.26 -2.09 -18.89
C ASN A 517 -14.59 -1.06 -17.98
N LEU A 518 -14.31 -1.43 -16.73
CA LEU A 518 -13.74 -0.53 -15.72
C LEU A 518 -12.34 -0.02 -16.08
N ARG A 519 -11.66 -0.69 -17.03
CA ARG A 519 -10.32 -0.34 -17.49
C ARG A 519 -10.30 0.54 -18.74
N THR A 520 -11.28 0.41 -19.62
CA THR A 520 -11.34 1.19 -20.87
C THR A 520 -12.45 2.23 -20.89
N ASN A 521 -13.44 2.20 -19.98
CA ASN A 521 -14.64 3.04 -19.98
C ASN A 521 -15.50 2.81 -21.23
N ALA A 522 -15.18 1.76 -22.00
CA ALA A 522 -16.04 1.29 -23.06
C ALA A 522 -17.27 0.68 -22.41
N VAL A 523 -18.44 1.14 -22.84
CA VAL A 523 -19.73 0.58 -22.45
C VAL A 523 -20.30 -0.15 -23.63
N ARG A 524 -20.59 -1.43 -23.44
CA ARG A 524 -21.34 -2.23 -24.40
C ARG A 524 -22.76 -2.39 -23.89
N TYR A 525 -23.75 -2.02 -24.68
CA TYR A 525 -25.13 -1.96 -24.20
C TYR A 525 -26.12 -2.52 -25.21
N ARG A 526 -27.27 -2.93 -24.69
CA ARG A 526 -28.41 -3.35 -25.50
C ARG A 526 -29.69 -3.46 -24.69
N THR A 527 -30.82 -3.27 -25.35
CA THR A 527 -32.11 -3.79 -24.94
C THR A 527 -32.11 -5.33 -24.97
N LEU A 528 -32.61 -5.97 -23.92
CA LEU A 528 -32.65 -7.41 -23.75
C LEU A 528 -33.89 -8.01 -24.44
N GLU A 529 -33.68 -8.97 -25.35
CA GLU A 529 -34.73 -9.76 -25.99
C GLU A 529 -34.59 -11.24 -25.61
N PRO A 530 -35.66 -11.96 -25.22
CA PRO A 530 -35.56 -13.33 -24.71
C PRO A 530 -34.98 -14.37 -25.69
N SER A 531 -34.90 -14.08 -26.99
CA SER A 531 -34.61 -15.09 -28.03
C SER A 531 -33.46 -14.76 -28.97
N ALA A 532 -32.79 -13.61 -28.81
CA ALA A 532 -31.81 -13.13 -29.77
C ALA A 532 -30.49 -12.76 -29.09
N VAL A 533 -29.43 -13.54 -29.37
CA VAL A 533 -28.05 -13.06 -29.16
C VAL A 533 -27.74 -12.12 -30.31
N THR A 534 -27.78 -10.83 -30.03
CA THR A 534 -27.49 -9.81 -31.02
C THR A 534 -26.33 -8.95 -30.52
N GLU A 535 -25.50 -8.46 -31.44
CA GLU A 535 -24.24 -7.75 -31.15
C GLU A 535 -24.48 -6.44 -30.38
N LEU A 536 -23.89 -6.30 -29.18
CA LEU A 536 -24.04 -5.12 -28.33
C LEU A 536 -23.51 -3.88 -29.05
N ASP A 537 -24.28 -2.79 -29.01
CA ASP A 537 -23.75 -1.49 -29.40
C ASP A 537 -22.64 -1.09 -28.43
N ALA A 538 -21.64 -0.35 -28.92
CA ALA A 538 -20.52 0.09 -28.12
C ALA A 538 -20.42 1.61 -28.14
N VAL A 539 -20.27 2.19 -26.95
CA VAL A 539 -19.94 3.60 -26.79
C VAL A 539 -18.70 3.71 -25.92
N GLN A 540 -17.80 4.59 -26.31
CA GLN A 540 -16.65 4.94 -25.49
C GLN A 540 -17.05 6.13 -24.63
N LEU A 541 -17.20 5.93 -23.31
CA LEU A 541 -17.39 7.07 -22.43
C LEU A 541 -16.09 7.89 -22.40
N PRO A 542 -16.19 9.22 -22.28
CA PRO A 542 -15.02 10.04 -22.01
C PRO A 542 -14.32 9.57 -20.72
N ALA A 543 -13.02 9.82 -20.62
CA ALA A 543 -12.31 9.57 -19.37
C ALA A 543 -12.88 10.48 -18.29
N ASN A 544 -13.07 9.96 -17.09
CA ASN A 544 -13.46 10.82 -15.97
C ASN A 544 -12.34 11.82 -15.69
N GLU A 545 -12.68 13.10 -15.57
CA GLU A 545 -11.73 14.15 -15.28
C GLU A 545 -11.56 14.20 -13.76
N TYR A 546 -10.69 13.30 -13.24
CA TYR A 546 -10.34 13.21 -11.82
C TYR A 546 -8.96 13.80 -11.49
N GLY A 547 -8.20 14.18 -12.52
CA GLY A 547 -6.78 14.47 -12.38
C GLY A 547 -6.50 15.94 -12.15
N ASN A 548 -5.70 16.24 -11.13
CA ASN A 548 -5.06 17.54 -11.04
C ASN A 548 -4.06 17.64 -12.22
N PRO A 549 -4.08 18.68 -13.08
CA PRO A 549 -3.05 18.87 -14.11
C PRO A 549 -1.63 18.93 -13.51
N GLU A 550 -1.51 19.18 -12.21
CA GLU A 550 -0.26 19.11 -11.45
C GLU A 550 0.17 17.68 -11.10
N ASP A 551 -0.64 16.65 -11.33
CA ASP A 551 -0.23 15.24 -11.17
C ASP A 551 0.92 14.89 -12.16
N ALA A 552 0.98 15.56 -13.31
CA ALA A 552 2.14 15.48 -14.20
C ALA A 552 3.43 16.02 -13.53
N ALA A 553 3.32 16.95 -12.58
CA ALA A 553 4.46 17.47 -11.83
C ALA A 553 5.02 16.43 -10.83
N VAL A 554 4.22 15.45 -10.40
CA VAL A 554 4.70 14.30 -9.61
C VAL A 554 5.79 13.53 -10.35
N ALA A 555 5.82 13.57 -11.69
CA ALA A 555 6.88 12.95 -12.48
C ALA A 555 8.29 13.47 -12.15
N TRP A 556 8.43 14.69 -11.61
CA TRP A 556 9.73 15.21 -11.12
C TRP A 556 10.26 14.48 -9.88
N GLY A 557 9.38 13.83 -9.12
CA GLY A 557 9.73 12.99 -7.99
C GLY A 557 10.15 11.58 -8.40
N ILE A 558 9.78 11.14 -9.59
CA ILE A 558 10.06 9.80 -10.09
C ILE A 558 11.36 9.85 -10.94
N PRO A 559 12.31 8.92 -10.72
CA PRO A 559 13.53 8.85 -11.53
C PRO A 559 13.23 8.78 -13.05
N PRO A 560 13.90 9.55 -13.92
CA PRO A 560 13.58 9.65 -15.35
C PRO A 560 13.45 8.30 -16.08
N ALA A 561 14.33 7.35 -15.80
CA ALA A 561 14.27 6.01 -16.38
C ALA A 561 13.04 5.24 -15.89
N LEU A 562 12.68 5.36 -14.61
CA LEU A 562 11.46 4.74 -14.07
C LEU A 562 10.22 5.40 -14.68
N SER A 563 10.17 6.73 -14.76
CA SER A 563 9.08 7.47 -15.42
C SER A 563 8.94 7.10 -16.90
N SER A 564 10.06 6.89 -17.59
CA SER A 564 10.07 6.46 -19.00
C SER A 564 9.57 5.03 -19.16
N VAL A 565 9.97 4.12 -18.25
CA VAL A 565 9.50 2.72 -18.25
C VAL A 565 8.03 2.66 -17.88
N THR A 566 7.55 3.42 -16.89
CA THR A 566 6.13 3.45 -16.53
C THR A 566 5.29 4.06 -17.64
N ALA A 567 5.75 5.15 -18.28
CA ALA A 567 5.09 5.73 -19.44
C ALA A 567 5.07 4.77 -20.64
N ALA A 568 6.18 4.09 -20.93
CA ALA A 568 6.25 3.10 -21.99
C ALA A 568 5.36 1.89 -21.68
N LEU A 569 5.36 1.39 -20.45
CA LEU A 569 4.48 0.29 -20.03
C LEU A 569 3.01 0.70 -20.07
N ALA A 570 2.68 1.93 -19.67
CA ALA A 570 1.33 2.46 -19.78
C ALA A 570 0.89 2.55 -21.25
N HIS A 571 1.77 3.03 -22.13
CA HIS A 571 1.54 3.10 -23.57
C HIS A 571 1.37 1.70 -24.20
N PHE A 572 2.29 0.76 -23.93
CA PHE A 572 2.25 -0.60 -24.47
C PHE A 572 1.09 -1.43 -23.92
N ARG A 573 0.68 -1.22 -22.66
CA ARG A 573 -0.47 -1.93 -22.07
C ARG A 573 -1.82 -1.41 -22.58
N ARG A 574 -1.87 -0.47 -23.53
CA ARG A 574 -3.11 0.23 -23.96
C ARG A 574 -3.92 0.65 -22.75
N TRP A 575 -3.27 1.35 -21.82
CA TRP A 575 -4.00 2.06 -20.77
C TRP A 575 -4.64 3.30 -21.41
N ASP A 576 -5.59 3.08 -22.31
CA ASP A 576 -6.18 4.12 -23.17
C ASP A 576 -6.89 5.23 -22.38
N GLN A 577 -7.22 5.00 -21.10
CA GLN A 577 -7.88 5.98 -20.24
C GLN A 577 -6.98 7.03 -19.58
N THR A 578 -5.66 6.81 -19.43
CA THR A 578 -4.79 7.79 -18.74
C THR A 578 -4.14 8.80 -19.70
N SER A 579 -4.63 8.86 -20.95
CA SER A 579 -4.03 9.63 -22.04
C SER A 579 -4.24 11.16 -21.97
N ASP A 580 -4.97 11.67 -20.97
CA ASP A 580 -5.04 13.13 -20.71
C ASP A 580 -3.83 13.68 -19.95
N LEU A 581 -2.92 12.81 -19.45
CA LEU A 581 -1.58 13.27 -19.15
C LEU A 581 -0.92 13.66 -20.47
N ASP A 582 -0.98 14.96 -20.80
CA ASP A 582 -0.35 15.58 -21.96
C ASP A 582 1.07 15.02 -22.10
N SER A 583 1.20 14.02 -22.98
CA SER A 583 2.42 13.22 -23.13
C SER A 583 3.60 14.12 -23.47
N THR A 584 3.34 15.26 -24.11
CA THR A 584 4.31 16.32 -24.38
C THR A 584 4.86 16.93 -23.09
N LYS A 585 3.99 17.30 -22.13
CA LYS A 585 4.41 17.82 -20.82
C LYS A 585 5.19 16.78 -20.03
N LEU A 586 4.73 15.53 -20.03
CA LEU A 586 5.42 14.45 -19.33
C LEU A 586 6.83 14.21 -19.89
N ILE A 587 6.95 14.09 -21.22
CA ILE A 587 8.25 13.93 -21.91
C ILE A 587 9.15 15.14 -21.65
N LEU A 588 8.60 16.36 -21.70
CA LEU A 588 9.35 17.59 -21.41
C LEU A 588 9.88 17.59 -19.98
N TYR A 589 9.06 17.26 -18.98
CA TYR A 589 9.48 17.18 -17.58
C TYR A 589 10.54 16.11 -17.35
N ILE A 590 10.36 14.90 -17.89
CA ILE A 590 11.34 13.81 -17.79
C ILE A 590 12.68 14.22 -18.43
N SER A 591 12.63 14.83 -19.62
CA SER A 591 13.83 15.26 -20.36
C SER A 591 14.56 16.38 -19.63
N LEU A 592 13.82 17.39 -19.15
CA LEU A 592 14.39 18.51 -18.40
C LEU A 592 15.00 18.04 -17.08
N HIS A 593 14.33 17.15 -16.34
CA HIS A 593 14.84 16.54 -15.12
C HIS A 593 16.14 15.78 -15.37
N ALA A 594 16.19 14.93 -16.40
CA ALA A 594 17.37 14.14 -16.76
C ALA A 594 18.56 15.04 -17.14
N ILE A 595 18.34 16.05 -17.99
CA ILE A 595 19.40 16.96 -18.45
C ILE A 595 19.94 17.79 -17.28
N LEU A 596 19.06 18.41 -16.47
CA LEU A 596 19.48 19.20 -15.32
C LEU A 596 20.24 18.35 -14.31
N ALA A 597 19.77 17.14 -13.99
CA ALA A 597 20.46 16.23 -13.10
C ALA A 597 21.85 15.84 -13.65
N ALA A 598 21.96 15.51 -14.95
CA ALA A 598 23.25 15.17 -15.56
C ALA A 598 24.26 16.33 -15.52
N LEU A 599 23.84 17.55 -15.85
CA LEU A 599 24.71 18.74 -15.82
C LEU A 599 25.23 19.01 -14.41
N VAL A 600 24.34 18.97 -13.40
CA VAL A 600 24.73 19.19 -12.01
C VAL A 600 25.60 18.04 -11.49
N ALA A 601 25.34 16.80 -11.89
CA ALA A 601 26.17 15.65 -11.51
C ALA A 601 27.59 15.75 -12.06
N TYR A 602 27.75 16.15 -13.32
CA TYR A 602 29.05 16.36 -13.92
C TYR A 602 29.85 17.42 -13.15
N TRP A 603 29.21 18.55 -12.82
CA TRP A 603 29.81 19.61 -12.02
C TRP A 603 30.18 19.13 -10.61
N LEU A 604 29.24 18.51 -9.87
CA LEU A 604 29.47 17.99 -8.51
C LEU A 604 30.58 16.92 -8.47
N ALA A 605 30.65 16.06 -9.49
CA ALA A 605 31.66 15.02 -9.57
C ALA A 605 33.06 15.61 -9.80
N SER A 606 33.15 16.66 -10.62
CA SER A 606 34.39 17.41 -10.83
C SER A 606 34.84 18.14 -9.56
N SER A 607 33.92 18.80 -8.83
CA SER A 607 34.23 19.54 -7.61
C SER A 607 34.69 18.63 -6.47
N ARG A 608 34.27 17.35 -6.50
CA ARG A 608 34.67 16.30 -5.55
C ARG A 608 35.95 15.56 -5.95
N GLY A 609 36.56 15.93 -7.08
CA GLY A 609 37.81 15.34 -7.52
C GLY A 609 37.69 13.88 -7.95
N LEU A 610 36.52 13.46 -8.44
CA LEU A 610 36.37 12.14 -9.07
C LEU A 610 37.15 12.09 -10.39
N GLY A 611 37.73 10.93 -10.70
CA GLY A 611 38.39 10.67 -11.98
C GLY A 611 37.41 10.66 -13.17
N ARG A 612 37.93 10.68 -14.40
CA ARG A 612 37.10 10.76 -15.63
C ARG A 612 36.02 9.67 -15.70
N THR A 613 36.39 8.42 -15.38
CA THR A 613 35.45 7.28 -15.35
C THR A 613 34.36 7.46 -14.30
N GLY A 614 34.71 7.92 -13.09
CA GLY A 614 33.74 8.24 -12.05
C GLY A 614 32.80 9.37 -12.44
N ARG A 615 33.32 10.45 -13.04
CA ARG A 615 32.49 11.58 -13.54
C ARG A 615 31.48 11.10 -14.57
N VAL A 616 31.93 10.34 -15.57
CA VAL A 616 31.04 9.80 -16.62
C VAL A 616 30.00 8.86 -16.01
N GLY A 617 30.42 7.91 -15.17
CA GLY A 617 29.51 6.96 -14.54
C GLY A 617 28.41 7.63 -13.71
N TRP A 618 28.76 8.60 -12.88
CA TRP A 618 27.77 9.35 -12.08
C TRP A 618 26.89 10.29 -12.91
N THR A 619 27.42 10.84 -14.00
CA THR A 619 26.64 11.67 -14.94
C THR A 619 25.58 10.82 -15.64
N LEU A 620 25.97 9.65 -16.15
CA LEU A 620 25.03 8.68 -16.75
C LEU A 620 23.99 8.20 -15.75
N LEU A 621 24.42 7.93 -14.51
CA LEU A 621 23.49 7.54 -13.45
C LEU A 621 22.48 8.65 -13.12
N ALA A 622 22.91 9.92 -13.08
CA ALA A 622 22.03 11.06 -12.83
C ALA A 622 21.09 11.35 -14.00
N LEU A 623 21.52 11.08 -15.23
CA LEU A 623 20.65 11.15 -16.41
C LEU A 623 19.49 10.14 -16.28
N LEU A 624 19.79 8.91 -15.82
CA LEU A 624 18.79 7.85 -15.66
C LEU A 624 17.94 8.01 -14.41
N LEU A 625 18.54 8.42 -13.29
CA LEU A 625 17.90 8.36 -11.98
C LEU A 625 17.58 9.74 -11.39
N GLY A 626 17.95 10.83 -12.07
CA GLY A 626 17.54 12.19 -11.73
C GLY A 626 18.22 12.75 -10.48
N PHE A 627 17.53 13.67 -9.80
CA PHE A 627 18.06 14.42 -8.66
C PHE A 627 18.44 13.56 -7.45
N GLY A 628 17.84 12.36 -7.29
CA GLY A 628 18.25 11.43 -6.24
C GLY A 628 19.73 11.03 -6.34
N THR A 629 20.28 10.93 -7.55
CA THR A 629 21.71 10.65 -7.75
C THR A 629 22.61 11.76 -7.23
N LEU A 630 22.18 13.03 -7.31
CA LEU A 630 22.96 14.17 -6.79
C LEU A 630 23.10 14.08 -5.28
N LEU A 631 21.99 13.81 -4.59
CA LEU A 631 21.99 13.64 -3.14
C LEU A 631 22.83 12.42 -2.72
N ALA A 632 22.73 11.32 -3.46
CA ALA A 632 23.56 10.13 -3.23
C ALA A 632 25.06 10.42 -3.40
N MET A 633 25.44 11.24 -4.39
CA MET A 633 26.82 11.66 -4.60
C MET A 633 27.31 12.55 -3.46
N ILE A 634 26.48 13.48 -2.98
CA ILE A 634 26.78 14.32 -1.82
C ILE A 634 26.97 13.45 -0.57
N ALA A 635 26.14 12.42 -0.41
CA ALA A 635 26.17 11.50 0.73
C ALA A 635 27.35 10.52 0.72
N THR A 636 27.80 10.11 -0.48
CA THR A 636 28.90 9.15 -0.65
C THR A 636 30.26 9.83 -0.60
N PHE A 637 30.42 10.96 -1.28
CA PHE A 637 31.71 11.62 -1.47
C PHE A 637 31.76 12.94 -0.69
N PRO A 638 32.50 12.98 0.44
CA PRO A 638 32.69 14.22 1.18
C PRO A 638 33.44 15.24 0.30
N LYS A 639 33.17 16.53 0.52
CA LYS A 639 33.90 17.59 -0.15
C LYS A 639 35.40 17.49 0.25
N PRO A 640 36.33 17.41 -0.71
CA PRO A 640 37.74 17.32 -0.38
C PRO A 640 38.19 18.58 0.36
N VAL A 641 38.97 18.40 1.41
CA VAL A 641 39.59 19.53 2.12
C VAL A 641 40.67 20.10 1.22
N ARG A 642 40.58 21.39 0.95
CA ARG A 642 41.56 22.11 0.13
C ARG A 642 42.25 23.18 0.96
N VAL A 643 43.55 23.30 0.76
CA VAL A 643 44.42 24.31 1.37
C VAL A 643 45.24 24.97 0.28
N ALA A 644 45.67 26.22 0.48
CA ALA A 644 46.53 26.90 -0.49
C ALA A 644 47.87 26.18 -0.60
N CYS A 645 48.32 25.88 -1.82
CA CYS A 645 49.64 25.30 -2.02
C CYS A 645 50.72 26.33 -1.69
N PRO A 646 51.71 26.02 -0.84
CA PRO A 646 52.75 27.00 -0.47
C PRO A 646 53.63 27.43 -1.66
N ARG A 647 53.63 26.66 -2.76
CA ARG A 647 54.45 26.92 -3.95
C ARG A 647 53.72 27.72 -5.04
N CYS A 648 52.47 27.40 -5.33
CA CYS A 648 51.71 28.05 -6.41
C CYS A 648 50.48 28.85 -5.94
N ASN A 649 50.20 28.87 -4.63
CA ASN A 649 49.07 29.53 -3.99
C ASN A 649 47.66 29.08 -4.47
N GLN A 650 47.57 28.08 -5.34
CA GLN A 650 46.29 27.51 -5.79
C GLN A 650 45.72 26.56 -4.73
N PRO A 651 44.38 26.48 -4.56
CA PRO A 651 43.75 25.55 -3.64
C PRO A 651 44.01 24.12 -4.13
N ARG A 652 44.81 23.37 -3.36
CA ARG A 652 45.10 21.96 -3.60
C ARG A 652 44.43 21.09 -2.57
N ARG A 653 44.13 19.86 -2.96
CA ARG A 653 43.73 18.79 -2.05
C ARG A 653 44.81 18.43 -1.02
N VAL A 654 44.40 18.22 0.22
CA VAL A 654 45.29 17.77 1.33
C VAL A 654 45.59 16.26 1.22
N ASP A 655 44.70 15.49 0.61
CA ASP A 655 44.81 14.03 0.49
C ASP A 655 45.67 13.54 -0.68
N LEU A 656 46.19 14.47 -1.51
CA LEU A 656 47.13 14.14 -2.59
C LEU A 656 48.55 14.47 -2.16
N GLU A 657 49.48 13.53 -2.37
CA GLU A 657 50.92 13.73 -2.12
C GLU A 657 51.44 14.94 -2.90
N ASN A 658 51.10 15.00 -4.19
CA ASN A 658 51.51 16.07 -5.11
C ASN A 658 50.39 17.08 -5.33
N CYS A 659 50.77 18.35 -5.53
CA CYS A 659 49.82 19.39 -5.93
C CYS A 659 49.28 19.08 -7.33
N GLU A 660 47.95 19.04 -7.47
CA GLU A 660 47.27 18.83 -8.75
C GLU A 660 47.49 19.97 -9.78
N HIS A 661 48.02 21.11 -9.33
CA HIS A 661 48.33 22.26 -10.20
C HIS A 661 49.82 22.34 -10.58
N CYS A 662 50.74 22.20 -9.62
CA CYS A 662 52.18 22.39 -9.87
C CYS A 662 53.01 21.09 -9.78
N GLY A 663 52.41 19.96 -9.43
CA GLY A 663 53.07 18.65 -9.34
C GLY A 663 54.01 18.47 -8.14
N LYS A 664 54.28 19.50 -7.33
CA LYS A 664 55.22 19.40 -6.21
C LYS A 664 54.64 18.62 -5.00
N PRO A 665 55.45 17.77 -4.33
CA PRO A 665 55.02 17.04 -3.14
C PRO A 665 54.73 17.98 -1.97
N TRP A 666 54.09 17.44 -0.92
CA TRP A 666 53.90 18.15 0.35
C TRP A 666 55.27 18.39 1.01
N GLU A 667 55.51 19.61 1.49
CA GLU A 667 56.62 19.84 2.42
C GLU A 667 56.19 19.27 3.76
N HIS A 668 56.90 18.24 4.24
CA HIS A 668 56.64 17.71 5.58
C HIS A 668 56.74 18.87 6.59
N PRO A 669 55.81 18.95 7.56
CA PRO A 669 55.96 19.93 8.64
C PRO A 669 57.35 19.78 9.25
N ALA A 670 57.99 20.90 9.56
CA ALA A 670 59.30 20.87 10.21
C ALA A 670 59.16 20.08 11.52
N PRO A 671 60.08 19.14 11.81
CA PRO A 671 59.95 18.27 12.98
C PRO A 671 59.90 19.13 14.25
N GLU A 672 58.81 19.07 14.99
CA GLU A 672 58.59 19.88 16.20
C GLU A 672 59.32 19.32 17.44
N GLY A 673 60.10 18.23 17.28
CA GLY A 673 60.85 17.59 18.38
C GLY A 673 60.00 16.74 19.33
N ILE A 674 58.70 16.63 19.08
CA ILE A 674 57.73 15.81 19.84
C ILE A 674 57.41 14.48 19.13
N GLU A 675 57.95 14.26 17.93
CA GLU A 675 57.74 13.07 17.13
C GLU A 675 58.77 11.99 17.55
N ILE A 676 58.30 10.88 18.13
CA ILE A 676 59.14 9.72 18.43
C ILE A 676 59.37 8.97 17.12
N PHE A 677 60.44 9.31 16.40
CA PHE A 677 60.87 8.53 15.25
C PHE A 677 61.46 7.20 15.75
N SER A 678 60.88 6.09 15.32
CA SER A 678 61.37 4.72 15.57
C SER A 678 62.73 4.42 14.91
N ASP A 679 63.39 5.41 14.33
CA ASP A 679 64.70 5.30 13.67
C ASP A 679 65.84 5.00 14.66
N ALA A 680 65.56 5.04 15.97
CA ALA A 680 66.47 4.60 17.02
C ALA A 680 66.18 3.18 17.54
N ILE A 681 65.59 2.27 16.74
CA ILE A 681 65.84 0.84 16.96
C ILE A 681 67.22 0.56 16.33
N PRO A 682 68.28 0.37 17.13
CA PRO A 682 69.58 0.07 16.59
C PRO A 682 69.47 -1.23 15.77
N GLN A 683 69.93 -1.21 14.52
CA GLN A 683 70.03 -2.41 13.66
C GLN A 683 70.93 -3.52 14.23
N THR A 684 71.49 -3.33 15.43
CA THR A 684 72.48 -4.20 16.06
C THR A 684 71.94 -5.53 16.59
N ALA A 685 70.62 -5.78 16.57
CA ALA A 685 70.05 -7.04 17.07
C ALA A 685 69.61 -8.04 15.97
N GLN A 686 69.98 -7.83 14.70
CA GLN A 686 69.63 -8.75 13.59
C GLN A 686 70.77 -9.72 13.19
N ARG A 687 71.75 -9.97 14.07
CA ARG A 687 72.77 -11.01 13.86
C ARG A 687 72.59 -12.18 14.83
N SER A 688 72.58 -13.37 14.22
CA SER A 688 72.75 -14.72 14.76
C SER A 688 71.52 -15.46 15.32
N GLU A 689 70.64 -15.92 14.42
CA GLU A 689 70.07 -17.27 14.55
C GLU A 689 70.16 -17.99 13.18
N THR A 690 71.37 -18.45 12.86
CA THR A 690 71.55 -19.69 12.11
C THR A 690 71.62 -20.82 13.14
N VAL A 691 70.55 -21.58 13.31
CA VAL A 691 70.63 -22.94 13.84
C VAL A 691 69.78 -23.85 12.96
N SER A 692 70.49 -24.88 12.49
CA SER A 692 70.15 -26.07 11.71
C SER A 692 68.81 -26.74 12.00
#